data_AF-A0A0N4VPA8-F1
#
_entry.id   AF-A0A0N4VPA8-F1
#
_cell.length_a   1.000
_cell.length_b   1.000
_cell.length_c   1.000
_cell.angle_alpha   90.00
_cell.angle_beta   90.00
_cell.angle_gamma   90.00
#
_symmetry.space_group_name_H-M   'P 1'
#
loop_
_entity.id
_entity.type
_entity.pdbx_description
1 polymer ?
#
loop_
_entity_poly.entity_id
_entity_poly.type
_entity_poly.pdbx_seq_one_letter_code
_entity_poly.pdbx_strand_id
1 'polypeptide(L)'
;MISEMSAKLDEDEEQLEKLSVEKKKLQETVRDLEEQLEEEEQARQKLMLDKVNVDQKWRKLEEKHAELVDAYDKLMKEKKNMEDRTAQLSKQVLEEEEKAKHIGKQRSRIEGQFHELEQELQKEKNARLELDRLKRKLDAEMDEQKESDEDSANNVSLQKQIRELESQLDEIKEDLENEKVLKARAEKTRRELNDELETLRNEYIDATDKTAVSLEIQKKKDEELRDLKLALNSAVSIGEAKIEELKQKYQRQVEELTEQIEQQRRLRAQVEKSRTVLDAEKTEVVNELTALQTAKAESEKKRKQADAVALELRARLAEYEASESDARQQLSKTQNELELLTKQKEDDEQNVSALMKRISLLEQELTEVKDQLQNETKHKLATQTRVRQLEDELAESLEFREELEFKKADFETQIENMRAALAEARRKSDEGALQQMEELKKKAQKDLEGAQKMLTEMEVAKERAERSKKKLQQEACLFFISILMDADKFKYIYFEALATHARDLERKQRRFDQDLAAERANVQKMCNERDALAQESRDRETIILSLNNDIESLRGELEESERAKRMLQQELDESALKTDQERQLAAKEQEAEEKRKSLLKQIRDLEDELETERRSKSGAVSQRKKVESQMGELEQQLNVANRLKDDYNRQLKKFQQITKELQYDAEETRQAKEELATTLRDVERRLRSMESENTRLIEVNEDLLNQKRQLEAEKDELEEMQGAEGDMSAEEKRRFEVKIASLEEELEEVQSNCEVALDKQTKAQSQVEQLTTELSFERSVSQKLEGEKQTLERTNRDLKEKIAELETSAQMRSRAQIAALEAKIQFLEEQYTAEAQERANISRQYRRVERRLSEALIQVEDERRNTEQHKEQADRANVRARQLRRQLDEIEEEMSRERVKSRNLQREIDDLTEANESLLQTKNLRRQPRPSRDNFSGSDATDDLKRGTPLKE
;
A
#
# COMPACT_ATOMS: atom_id res chain seq x y z
N MET A 1 -25.61 -7.91 101.66
CA MET A 1 -26.04 -8.97 100.72
C MET A 1 -27.01 -8.44 99.67
N ILE A 2 -28.25 -8.05 100.01
CA ILE A 2 -29.23 -7.57 98.99
C ILE A 2 -28.67 -6.41 98.16
N SER A 3 -28.14 -5.35 98.79
CA SER A 3 -27.55 -4.20 98.07
C SER A 3 -26.34 -4.57 97.20
N GLU A 4 -25.58 -5.61 97.54
CA GLU A 4 -24.44 -6.09 96.75
C GLU A 4 -24.90 -6.98 95.57
N MET A 5 -26.09 -7.59 95.69
CA MET A 5 -26.73 -8.31 94.58
C MET A 5 -27.46 -7.36 93.65
N SER A 6 -28.03 -6.26 94.14
CA SER A 6 -28.54 -5.17 93.30
C SER A 6 -27.41 -4.51 92.51
N ALA A 7 -26.34 -4.03 93.17
CA ALA A 7 -25.22 -3.40 92.47
C ALA A 7 -24.60 -4.29 91.38
N LYS A 8 -24.55 -5.62 91.60
CA LYS A 8 -24.12 -6.58 90.58
C LYS A 8 -25.14 -6.81 89.47
N LEU A 9 -26.44 -6.76 89.77
CA LEU A 9 -27.48 -6.79 88.74
C LEU A 9 -27.38 -5.55 87.87
N ASP A 10 -27.13 -4.39 88.46
CA ASP A 10 -26.95 -3.11 87.76
C ASP A 10 -25.66 -3.14 86.89
N GLU A 11 -24.55 -3.69 87.39
CA GLU A 11 -23.32 -3.95 86.61
C GLU A 11 -23.53 -4.96 85.46
N ASP A 12 -24.27 -6.05 85.71
CA ASP A 12 -24.60 -7.07 84.71
C ASP A 12 -25.56 -6.50 83.63
N GLU A 13 -26.51 -5.64 84.00
CA GLU A 13 -27.40 -4.93 83.07
C GLU A 13 -26.66 -3.89 82.23
N GLU A 14 -25.75 -3.09 82.80
CA GLU A 14 -24.88 -2.20 82.03
C GLU A 14 -23.98 -2.96 81.03
N GLN A 15 -23.44 -4.12 81.44
CA GLN A 15 -22.67 -4.98 80.54
C GLN A 15 -23.55 -5.56 79.42
N LEU A 16 -24.79 -5.97 79.74
CA LEU A 16 -25.77 -6.41 78.75
C LEU A 16 -26.12 -5.32 77.73
N GLU A 17 -26.27 -4.06 78.16
CA GLU A 17 -26.55 -2.95 77.25
C GLU A 17 -25.33 -2.60 76.39
N LYS A 18 -24.12 -2.57 76.95
CA LYS A 18 -22.86 -2.38 76.18
C LYS A 18 -22.69 -3.46 75.11
N LEU A 19 -22.86 -4.74 75.48
CA LEU A 19 -22.83 -5.86 74.55
C LEU A 19 -23.98 -5.80 73.51
N SER A 20 -25.14 -5.25 73.87
CA SER A 20 -26.25 -4.99 72.93
C SER A 20 -25.91 -3.92 71.89
N VAL A 21 -25.20 -2.86 72.29
CA VAL A 21 -24.71 -1.81 71.38
C VAL A 21 -23.58 -2.32 70.47
N GLU A 22 -22.60 -3.05 71.00
CA GLU A 22 -21.55 -3.67 70.19
C GLU A 22 -22.13 -4.68 69.19
N LYS A 23 -23.08 -5.50 69.62
CA LYS A 23 -23.80 -6.43 68.74
C LYS A 23 -24.52 -5.70 67.60
N LYS A 24 -25.16 -4.56 67.85
CA LYS A 24 -25.79 -3.74 66.80
C LYS A 24 -24.76 -3.22 65.79
N LYS A 25 -23.65 -2.64 66.27
CA LYS A 25 -22.55 -2.17 65.39
C LYS A 25 -21.98 -3.30 64.54
N LEU A 26 -21.76 -4.48 65.14
CA LEU A 26 -21.30 -5.66 64.41
C LEU A 26 -22.33 -6.11 63.36
N GLN A 27 -23.62 -6.09 63.68
CA GLN A 27 -24.70 -6.39 62.72
C GLN A 27 -24.76 -5.37 61.56
N GLU A 28 -24.50 -4.09 61.81
CA GLU A 28 -24.36 -3.08 60.75
C GLU A 28 -23.13 -3.37 59.88
N THR A 29 -21.95 -3.59 60.46
CA THR A 29 -20.74 -3.91 59.66
C THR A 29 -20.83 -5.22 58.87
N VAL A 30 -21.55 -6.22 59.38
CA VAL A 30 -21.84 -7.46 58.63
C VAL A 30 -22.75 -7.15 57.44
N ARG A 31 -23.79 -6.35 57.65
CA ARG A 31 -24.70 -5.93 56.58
C ARG A 31 -24.00 -5.12 55.49
N ASP A 32 -23.14 -4.17 55.86
CA ASP A 32 -22.38 -3.36 54.90
C ASP A 32 -21.46 -4.24 54.03
N LEU A 33 -20.89 -5.31 54.61
CA LEU A 33 -20.08 -6.30 53.90
C LEU A 33 -20.93 -7.27 53.06
N GLU A 34 -22.15 -7.60 53.49
CA GLU A 34 -23.11 -8.38 52.70
C GLU A 34 -23.58 -7.58 51.46
N GLU A 35 -23.92 -6.29 51.63
CA GLU A 35 -24.29 -5.41 50.50
C GLU A 35 -23.13 -5.20 49.52
N GLN A 36 -21.89 -5.00 50.00
CA GLN A 36 -20.70 -4.95 49.13
C GLN A 36 -20.42 -6.27 48.40
N LEU A 37 -20.68 -7.42 49.05
CA LEU A 37 -20.50 -8.73 48.42
C LEU A 37 -21.54 -8.97 47.32
N GLU A 38 -22.80 -8.55 47.52
CA GLU A 38 -23.82 -8.61 46.46
C GLU A 38 -23.47 -7.71 45.27
N GLU A 39 -22.90 -6.52 45.48
CA GLU A 39 -22.44 -5.65 44.38
C GLU A 39 -21.28 -6.27 43.58
N GLU A 40 -20.28 -6.85 44.25
CA GLU A 40 -19.18 -7.60 43.60
C GLU A 40 -19.71 -8.82 42.83
N GLU A 41 -20.63 -9.61 43.40
CA GLU A 41 -21.24 -10.74 42.69
C GLU A 41 -22.04 -10.29 41.46
N GLN A 42 -22.80 -9.19 41.54
CA GLN A 42 -23.51 -8.62 40.39
C GLN A 42 -22.55 -8.11 39.30
N ALA A 43 -21.47 -7.43 39.68
CA ALA A 43 -20.43 -6.97 38.77
C ALA A 43 -19.74 -8.15 38.05
N ARG A 44 -19.42 -9.21 38.80
CA ARG A 44 -18.84 -10.46 38.29
C ARG A 44 -19.80 -11.22 37.37
N GLN A 45 -21.08 -11.33 37.71
CA GLN A 45 -22.10 -11.94 36.85
C GLN A 45 -22.23 -11.17 35.52
N LYS A 46 -22.25 -9.83 35.57
CA LYS A 46 -22.28 -8.96 34.40
C LYS A 46 -21.04 -9.15 33.51
N LEU A 47 -19.84 -9.16 34.09
CA LEU A 47 -18.59 -9.44 33.36
C LEU A 47 -18.57 -10.83 32.72
N MET A 48 -19.15 -11.85 33.37
CA MET A 48 -19.29 -13.19 32.80
C MET A 48 -20.26 -13.21 31.61
N LEU A 49 -21.34 -12.43 31.68
CA LEU A 49 -22.32 -12.27 30.61
C LEU A 49 -21.72 -11.52 29.41
N ASP A 50 -20.99 -10.43 29.66
CA ASP A 50 -20.26 -9.68 28.63
C ASP A 50 -19.15 -10.51 27.98
N LYS A 51 -18.43 -11.33 28.75
CA LYS A 51 -17.49 -12.33 28.19
C LYS A 51 -18.22 -13.28 27.23
N VAL A 52 -19.33 -13.89 27.64
CA VAL A 52 -20.10 -14.80 26.77
C VAL A 52 -20.59 -14.08 25.51
N ASN A 53 -20.99 -12.81 25.62
CA ASN A 53 -21.37 -11.98 24.47
C ASN A 53 -20.19 -11.69 23.52
N VAL A 54 -18.96 -11.56 24.04
CA VAL A 54 -17.74 -11.42 23.23
C VAL A 54 -17.35 -12.75 22.59
N ASP A 55 -17.34 -13.86 23.35
CA ASP A 55 -17.05 -15.20 22.84
C ASP A 55 -18.02 -15.61 21.72
N GLN A 56 -19.32 -15.24 21.82
CA GLN A 56 -20.30 -15.46 20.74
C GLN A 56 -20.08 -14.57 19.51
N LYS A 57 -19.65 -13.31 19.69
CA LYS A 57 -19.29 -12.44 18.57
C LYS A 57 -18.02 -12.93 17.87
N TRP A 58 -17.06 -13.44 18.64
CA TRP A 58 -15.81 -14.00 18.13
C TRP A 58 -16.08 -15.21 17.23
N ARG A 59 -16.85 -16.21 17.69
CA ARG A 59 -17.24 -17.36 16.85
C ARG A 59 -17.95 -16.96 15.55
N LYS A 60 -18.85 -15.96 15.61
CA LYS A 60 -19.53 -15.43 14.41
C LYS A 60 -18.61 -14.69 13.44
N LEU A 61 -17.42 -14.27 13.88
CA LEU A 61 -16.36 -13.73 13.02
C LEU A 61 -15.46 -14.85 12.48
N GLU A 62 -15.20 -15.90 13.27
CA GLU A 62 -14.49 -17.11 12.82
C GLU A 62 -15.28 -17.86 11.74
N GLU A 63 -16.59 -18.06 11.94
CA GLU A 63 -17.53 -18.64 10.98
C GLU A 63 -17.51 -17.84 9.65
N LYS A 64 -17.68 -16.52 9.71
CA LYS A 64 -17.61 -15.64 8.53
C LYS A 64 -16.23 -15.62 7.87
N HIS A 65 -15.15 -15.75 8.65
CA HIS A 65 -13.80 -15.84 8.08
C HIS A 65 -13.62 -17.14 7.31
N ALA A 66 -14.11 -18.27 7.84
CA ALA A 66 -14.14 -19.53 7.12
C ALA A 66 -14.98 -19.45 5.84
N GLU A 67 -16.20 -18.88 5.90
CA GLU A 67 -17.04 -18.65 4.70
C GLU A 67 -16.32 -17.83 3.62
N LEU A 68 -15.61 -16.77 4.00
CA LEU A 68 -14.83 -15.92 3.08
C LEU A 68 -13.62 -16.64 2.48
N VAL A 69 -12.92 -17.48 3.26
CA VAL A 69 -11.84 -18.33 2.74
C VAL A 69 -12.40 -19.35 1.75
N ASP A 70 -13.51 -20.00 2.08
CA ASP A 70 -14.18 -20.98 1.24
C ASP A 70 -14.72 -20.37 -0.07
N ALA A 71 -15.14 -19.09 -0.03
CA ALA A 71 -15.52 -18.31 -1.21
C ALA A 71 -14.31 -17.90 -2.06
N TYR A 72 -13.21 -17.45 -1.43
CA TYR A 72 -11.96 -17.13 -2.12
C TYR A 72 -11.39 -18.35 -2.86
N ASP A 73 -11.43 -19.53 -2.22
CA ASP A 73 -10.95 -20.78 -2.80
C ASP A 73 -11.81 -21.26 -3.98
N LYS A 74 -13.11 -20.94 -4.00
CA LYS A 74 -14.00 -21.17 -5.16
C LYS A 74 -13.67 -20.20 -6.29
N LEU A 75 -13.54 -18.91 -6.00
CA LEU A 75 -13.16 -17.88 -6.99
C LEU A 75 -11.77 -18.15 -7.60
N MET A 76 -10.81 -18.66 -6.84
CA MET A 76 -9.50 -19.06 -7.36
C MET A 76 -9.57 -20.28 -8.29
N LYS A 77 -10.47 -21.24 -8.03
CA LYS A 77 -10.74 -22.38 -8.92
C LYS A 77 -11.47 -21.93 -10.19
N GLU A 78 -12.44 -21.03 -10.09
CA GLU A 78 -13.13 -20.44 -11.24
C GLU A 78 -12.19 -19.59 -12.10
N LYS A 79 -11.34 -18.76 -11.48
CA LYS A 79 -10.28 -18.01 -12.16
C LYS A 79 -9.39 -18.95 -12.96
N LYS A 80 -8.88 -20.02 -12.34
CA LYS A 80 -8.05 -21.00 -13.05
C LYS A 80 -8.79 -21.67 -14.22
N ASN A 81 -10.05 -22.09 -14.01
CA ASN A 81 -10.87 -22.65 -15.08
C ASN A 81 -11.07 -21.68 -16.25
N MET A 82 -11.17 -20.37 -15.98
CA MET A 82 -11.26 -19.31 -16.99
C MET A 82 -9.91 -19.05 -17.68
N GLU A 83 -8.79 -19.12 -16.97
CA GLU A 83 -7.43 -19.05 -17.54
C GLU A 83 -7.17 -20.24 -18.48
N ASP A 84 -7.43 -21.48 -18.02
CA ASP A 84 -7.32 -22.71 -18.82
C ASP A 84 -8.22 -22.66 -20.08
N ARG A 85 -9.46 -22.15 -19.95
CA ARG A 85 -10.40 -22.00 -21.07
C ARG A 85 -10.01 -20.88 -22.02
N THR A 86 -9.40 -19.80 -21.53
CA THR A 86 -8.84 -18.73 -22.36
C THR A 86 -7.63 -19.24 -23.15
N ALA A 87 -6.77 -20.07 -22.54
CA ALA A 87 -5.67 -20.72 -23.24
C ALA A 87 -6.15 -21.68 -24.35
N GLN A 88 -7.22 -22.46 -24.10
CA GLN A 88 -7.85 -23.29 -25.14
C GLN A 88 -8.40 -22.47 -26.31
N LEU A 89 -9.13 -21.39 -26.03
CA LEU A 89 -9.69 -20.51 -27.07
C LEU A 89 -8.58 -19.82 -27.87
N SER A 90 -7.52 -19.32 -27.23
CA SER A 90 -6.35 -18.75 -27.91
C SER A 90 -5.68 -19.77 -28.83
N LYS A 91 -5.57 -21.03 -28.42
CA LYS A 91 -5.05 -22.12 -29.29
C LYS A 91 -5.97 -22.40 -30.48
N GLN A 92 -7.29 -22.41 -30.28
CA GLN A 92 -8.24 -22.58 -31.38
C GLN A 92 -8.19 -21.44 -32.39
N VAL A 93 -8.06 -20.18 -31.93
CA VAL A 93 -7.86 -19.02 -32.82
C VAL A 93 -6.57 -19.16 -33.64
N LEU A 94 -5.47 -19.63 -33.03
CA LEU A 94 -4.21 -19.90 -33.72
C LEU A 94 -4.35 -21.01 -34.79
N GLU A 95 -5.09 -22.08 -34.48
CA GLU A 95 -5.39 -23.17 -35.44
C GLU A 95 -6.32 -22.72 -36.58
N GLU A 96 -7.26 -21.80 -36.34
CA GLU A 96 -8.09 -21.20 -37.40
C GLU A 96 -7.32 -20.15 -38.23
N GLU A 97 -6.39 -19.41 -37.63
CA GLU A 97 -5.48 -18.53 -38.37
C GLU A 97 -4.58 -19.32 -39.34
N GLU A 98 -4.04 -20.46 -38.91
CA GLU A 98 -3.26 -21.37 -39.75
C GLU A 98 -4.11 -21.88 -40.93
N LYS A 99 -5.36 -22.29 -40.68
CA LYS A 99 -6.32 -22.69 -41.73
C LYS A 99 -6.63 -21.54 -42.68
N ALA A 100 -6.88 -20.33 -42.18
CA ALA A 100 -7.12 -19.15 -43.00
C ALA A 100 -5.92 -18.80 -43.88
N LYS A 101 -4.69 -18.88 -43.34
CA LYS A 101 -3.43 -18.72 -44.09
C LYS A 101 -3.26 -19.81 -45.15
N HIS A 102 -3.70 -21.04 -44.89
CA HIS A 102 -3.70 -22.13 -45.87
C HIS A 102 -4.73 -21.91 -47.00
N ILE A 103 -5.98 -21.56 -46.65
CA ILE A 103 -7.06 -21.26 -47.60
C ILE A 103 -6.69 -20.04 -48.47
N GLY A 104 -6.08 -18.99 -47.89
CA GLY A 104 -5.58 -17.84 -48.66
C GLY A 104 -4.52 -18.24 -49.69
N LYS A 105 -3.59 -19.13 -49.33
CA LYS A 105 -2.59 -19.69 -50.27
C LYS A 105 -3.24 -20.54 -51.37
N GLN A 106 -4.25 -21.35 -51.05
CA GLN A 106 -5.02 -22.10 -52.06
C GLN A 106 -5.78 -21.17 -53.01
N ARG A 107 -6.48 -20.17 -52.46
CA ARG A 107 -7.25 -19.17 -53.22
C ARG A 107 -6.36 -18.41 -54.22
N SER A 108 -5.22 -17.88 -53.77
CA SER A 108 -4.27 -17.18 -54.64
C SER A 108 -3.78 -18.07 -55.80
N ARG A 109 -3.64 -19.39 -55.56
CA ARG A 109 -3.25 -20.36 -56.60
C ARG A 109 -4.37 -20.57 -57.63
N ILE A 110 -5.62 -20.65 -57.19
CA ILE A 110 -6.80 -20.77 -58.05
C ILE A 110 -7.05 -19.48 -58.83
N GLU A 111 -6.87 -18.31 -58.23
CA GLU A 111 -6.98 -17.00 -58.91
C GLU A 111 -5.91 -16.84 -60.01
N GLY A 112 -4.70 -17.36 -59.78
CA GLY A 112 -3.67 -17.45 -60.82
C GLY A 112 -4.10 -18.33 -62.01
N GLN A 113 -4.56 -19.55 -61.74
CA GLN A 113 -5.05 -20.47 -62.79
C GLN A 113 -6.27 -19.92 -63.54
N PHE A 114 -7.17 -19.22 -62.84
CA PHE A 114 -8.31 -18.56 -63.46
C PHE A 114 -7.85 -17.46 -64.42
N HIS A 115 -6.85 -16.65 -64.04
CA HIS A 115 -6.32 -15.59 -64.89
C HIS A 115 -5.54 -16.13 -66.11
N GLU A 116 -4.86 -17.28 -65.98
CA GLU A 116 -4.27 -17.99 -67.12
C GLU A 116 -5.36 -18.43 -68.12
N LEU A 117 -6.44 -19.05 -67.63
CA LEU A 117 -7.58 -19.48 -68.45
C LEU A 117 -8.35 -18.30 -69.07
N GLU A 118 -8.47 -17.15 -68.39
CA GLU A 118 -9.01 -15.92 -68.98
C GLU A 118 -8.17 -15.43 -70.16
N GLN A 119 -6.83 -15.48 -70.05
CA GLN A 119 -5.93 -15.10 -71.14
C GLN A 119 -5.98 -16.08 -72.32
N GLU A 120 -6.19 -17.37 -72.08
CA GLU A 120 -6.41 -18.36 -73.15
C GLU A 120 -7.75 -18.15 -73.86
N LEU A 121 -8.84 -18.01 -73.10
CA LEU A 121 -10.17 -17.71 -73.64
C LEU A 121 -10.19 -16.41 -74.46
N GLN A 122 -9.40 -15.41 -74.08
CA GLN A 122 -9.28 -14.16 -74.82
C GLN A 122 -8.46 -14.30 -76.11
N LYS A 123 -7.45 -15.19 -76.15
CA LYS A 123 -6.74 -15.55 -77.40
C LYS A 123 -7.68 -16.30 -78.36
N GLU A 124 -8.47 -17.25 -77.85
CA GLU A 124 -9.43 -18.02 -78.66
C GLU A 124 -10.52 -17.13 -79.27
N LYS A 125 -11.08 -16.19 -78.50
CA LYS A 125 -12.04 -15.18 -79.01
C LYS A 125 -11.47 -14.36 -80.16
N ASN A 126 -10.19 -13.97 -80.08
CA ASN A 126 -9.53 -13.20 -81.14
C ASN A 126 -9.34 -14.06 -82.41
N ALA A 127 -8.86 -15.30 -82.28
CA ALA A 127 -8.71 -16.22 -83.41
C ALA A 127 -10.05 -16.51 -84.12
N ARG A 128 -11.14 -16.64 -83.35
CA ARG A 128 -12.49 -16.87 -83.89
C ARG A 128 -13.02 -15.69 -84.72
N LEU A 129 -12.70 -14.45 -84.31
CA LEU A 129 -13.03 -13.23 -85.06
C LEU A 129 -12.26 -13.10 -86.38
N GLU A 130 -11.08 -13.72 -86.52
CA GLU A 130 -10.36 -13.81 -87.79
C GLU A 130 -10.93 -14.89 -88.70
N LEU A 131 -11.33 -16.04 -88.14
CA LEU A 131 -11.96 -17.13 -88.89
C LEU A 131 -13.28 -16.69 -89.56
N ASP A 132 -14.13 -15.95 -88.85
CA ASP A 132 -15.40 -15.44 -89.38
C ASP A 132 -15.21 -14.30 -90.41
N ARG A 133 -14.04 -13.63 -90.42
CA ARG A 133 -13.64 -12.67 -91.47
C ARG A 133 -13.14 -13.35 -92.74
N LEU A 134 -12.61 -14.57 -92.64
CA LEU A 134 -12.18 -15.35 -93.80
C LEU A 134 -13.36 -16.04 -94.51
N LYS A 135 -14.32 -16.59 -93.75
CA LYS A 135 -15.54 -17.20 -94.33
C LYS A 135 -16.31 -16.22 -95.22
N ARG A 136 -16.58 -15.01 -94.71
CA ARG A 136 -17.28 -13.93 -95.44
C ARG A 136 -16.55 -13.39 -96.68
N LYS A 137 -15.36 -13.90 -97.02
CA LYS A 137 -14.70 -13.67 -98.30
C LYS A 137 -14.85 -14.85 -99.26
N LEU A 138 -14.88 -16.07 -98.75
CA LEU A 138 -15.09 -17.28 -99.54
C LEU A 138 -16.55 -17.41 -100.03
N ASP A 139 -17.50 -17.02 -99.17
CA ASP A 139 -18.94 -17.01 -99.50
C ASP A 139 -19.29 -16.00 -100.62
N ALA A 140 -18.37 -15.12 -101.02
CA ALA A 140 -18.58 -14.09 -102.04
C ALA A 140 -17.99 -14.44 -103.42
N GLU A 141 -17.22 -15.52 -103.54
CA GLU A 141 -16.58 -15.96 -104.80
C GLU A 141 -17.29 -17.17 -105.45
N MET A 142 -18.43 -17.61 -104.89
CA MET A 142 -19.17 -18.80 -105.37
C MET A 142 -20.43 -18.52 -106.20
N ASP A 143 -20.99 -17.32 -106.16
CA ASP A 143 -22.30 -17.01 -106.80
C ASP A 143 -22.21 -16.52 -108.26
N GLU A 144 -21.01 -16.27 -108.80
CA GLU A 144 -20.84 -15.63 -110.13
C GLU A 144 -20.64 -16.61 -111.30
N GLN A 145 -21.18 -17.84 -111.22
CA GLN A 145 -20.96 -18.85 -112.27
C GLN A 145 -22.09 -19.89 -112.48
N LYS A 146 -23.26 -19.47 -113.02
CA LYS A 146 -24.06 -20.27 -113.99
C LYS A 146 -25.28 -19.58 -114.65
N GLU A 147 -25.51 -19.99 -115.90
CA GLU A 147 -26.71 -19.95 -116.74
C GLU A 147 -27.09 -18.71 -117.57
N SER A 148 -27.17 -18.90 -118.90
CA SER A 148 -27.96 -18.16 -119.90
C SER A 148 -27.80 -18.76 -121.32
N ASP A 149 -28.81 -19.49 -121.80
CA ASP A 149 -29.11 -19.87 -123.21
C ASP A 149 -30.67 -19.95 -123.32
N GLU A 150 -31.41 -19.98 -124.44
CA GLU A 150 -31.17 -20.30 -125.87
C GLU A 150 -31.96 -19.32 -126.82
N ASP A 151 -31.99 -19.55 -128.15
CA ASP A 151 -33.22 -19.98 -128.91
C ASP A 151 -33.23 -19.72 -130.48
N SER A 152 -33.96 -20.59 -131.22
CA SER A 152 -34.74 -20.40 -132.48
C SER A 152 -34.18 -20.43 -133.94
N ALA A 153 -34.32 -21.62 -134.57
CA ALA A 153 -34.98 -21.98 -135.87
C ALA A 153 -34.96 -21.11 -137.18
N ASN A 154 -34.84 -21.75 -138.37
CA ASN A 154 -35.96 -22.28 -139.21
C ASN A 154 -35.77 -22.36 -140.78
N ASN A 155 -36.45 -23.35 -141.39
CA ASN A 155 -37.18 -23.36 -142.68
C ASN A 155 -36.60 -23.78 -144.07
N VAL A 156 -37.48 -24.52 -144.76
CA VAL A 156 -37.45 -25.24 -146.04
C VAL A 156 -37.58 -24.35 -147.28
N SER A 157 -36.89 -24.70 -148.39
CA SER A 157 -37.45 -24.62 -149.76
C SER A 157 -36.61 -25.41 -150.79
N LEU A 158 -37.11 -25.47 -152.04
CA LEU A 158 -36.38 -25.88 -153.26
C LEU A 158 -35.81 -27.32 -153.37
N GLN A 159 -36.69 -28.30 -153.61
CA GLN A 159 -36.45 -29.28 -154.69
C GLN A 159 -37.77 -29.83 -155.28
N LYS A 160 -38.59 -28.89 -155.76
CA LYS A 160 -39.96 -29.10 -156.28
C LYS A 160 -39.97 -29.59 -157.75
N GLN A 161 -38.88 -30.21 -158.21
CA GLN A 161 -38.44 -30.16 -159.61
C GLN A 161 -38.58 -31.48 -160.41
N ILE A 162 -39.02 -32.57 -159.78
CA ILE A 162 -39.30 -33.84 -160.49
C ILE A 162 -40.77 -34.21 -160.28
N ARG A 163 -41.65 -33.37 -160.85
CA ARG A 163 -43.08 -33.68 -161.04
C ARG A 163 -43.38 -34.29 -162.41
N GLU A 164 -42.49 -34.11 -163.38
CA GLU A 164 -42.68 -34.39 -164.81
C GLU A 164 -42.25 -35.82 -165.22
N LEU A 165 -42.53 -36.80 -164.34
CA LEU A 165 -42.63 -38.24 -164.64
C LEU A 165 -43.76 -38.88 -163.79
N GLU A 166 -44.90 -38.26 -163.53
CA GLU A 166 -45.94 -37.76 -164.47
C GLU A 166 -46.61 -38.83 -165.34
N SER A 167 -47.94 -38.69 -165.45
CA SER A 167 -48.88 -39.19 -166.47
C SER A 167 -48.94 -40.70 -166.81
N GLN A 168 -47.90 -41.50 -166.60
CA GLN A 168 -47.83 -42.88 -167.12
C GLN A 168 -48.11 -43.96 -166.06
N LEU A 169 -48.22 -43.57 -164.80
CA LEU A 169 -48.75 -44.42 -163.72
C LEU A 169 -50.25 -44.19 -163.49
N ASP A 170 -50.89 -43.36 -164.31
CA ASP A 170 -52.16 -42.70 -163.95
C ASP A 170 -53.40 -43.60 -164.06
N GLU A 171 -53.34 -44.71 -164.80
CA GLU A 171 -54.35 -45.77 -164.70
C GLU A 171 -54.20 -46.56 -163.38
N ILE A 172 -52.98 -46.87 -162.95
CA ILE A 172 -52.70 -47.46 -161.63
C ILE A 172 -53.01 -46.45 -160.50
N LYS A 173 -53.03 -45.14 -160.78
CA LYS A 173 -53.52 -44.15 -159.81
C LYS A 173 -55.00 -44.32 -159.50
N GLU A 174 -55.88 -44.77 -160.40
CA GLU A 174 -57.31 -44.82 -160.10
C GLU A 174 -57.66 -45.88 -159.04
N ASP A 175 -57.08 -47.09 -159.14
CA ASP A 175 -57.17 -48.10 -158.09
C ASP A 175 -56.49 -47.64 -156.78
N LEU A 176 -55.32 -47.00 -156.90
CA LEU A 176 -54.57 -46.48 -155.76
C LEU A 176 -55.28 -45.29 -155.07
N GLU A 177 -56.06 -44.47 -155.77
CA GLU A 177 -56.80 -43.34 -155.20
C GLU A 177 -57.90 -43.82 -154.24
N ASN A 178 -58.55 -44.94 -154.56
CA ASN A 178 -59.54 -45.56 -153.68
C ASN A 178 -58.90 -46.05 -152.36
N GLU A 179 -57.71 -46.68 -152.41
CA GLU A 179 -56.98 -47.09 -151.21
C GLU A 179 -56.41 -45.87 -150.44
N LYS A 180 -55.88 -44.86 -151.15
CA LYS A 180 -55.41 -43.59 -150.57
C LYS A 180 -56.53 -42.86 -149.81
N VAL A 181 -57.76 -42.82 -150.31
CA VAL A 181 -58.87 -42.11 -149.64
C VAL A 181 -59.22 -42.77 -148.30
N LEU A 182 -59.20 -44.11 -148.22
CA LEU A 182 -59.38 -44.83 -146.96
C LEU A 182 -58.19 -44.61 -146.01
N LYS A 183 -56.95 -44.71 -146.52
CA LYS A 183 -55.73 -44.46 -145.75
C LYS A 183 -55.66 -43.03 -145.23
N ALA A 184 -56.01 -42.02 -146.03
CA ALA A 184 -55.99 -40.61 -145.63
C ALA A 184 -57.01 -40.30 -144.52
N ARG A 185 -58.17 -40.96 -144.50
CA ARG A 185 -59.12 -40.87 -143.37
C ARG A 185 -58.52 -41.46 -142.09
N ALA A 186 -57.90 -42.64 -142.17
CA ALA A 186 -57.25 -43.28 -141.01
C ALA A 186 -56.01 -42.51 -140.51
N GLU A 187 -55.22 -41.91 -141.41
CA GLU A 187 -54.08 -41.06 -141.03
C GLU A 187 -54.53 -39.71 -140.47
N LYS A 188 -55.69 -39.18 -140.89
CA LYS A 188 -56.28 -37.98 -140.30
C LYS A 188 -56.72 -38.25 -138.86
N THR A 189 -57.54 -39.29 -138.62
CA THR A 189 -57.98 -39.62 -137.24
C THR A 189 -56.82 -40.02 -136.33
N ARG A 190 -55.76 -40.64 -136.88
CA ARG A 190 -54.53 -40.92 -136.11
C ARG A 190 -53.77 -39.64 -135.72
N ARG A 191 -53.82 -38.56 -136.51
CA ARG A 191 -53.25 -37.26 -136.09
C ARG A 191 -54.11 -36.60 -135.03
N GLU A 192 -55.42 -36.50 -135.26
CA GLU A 192 -56.36 -35.90 -134.29
C GLU A 192 -56.23 -36.58 -132.90
N LEU A 193 -56.17 -37.91 -132.84
CA LEU A 193 -55.93 -38.66 -131.59
C LEU A 193 -54.52 -38.52 -131.01
N ASN A 194 -53.50 -38.21 -131.83
CA ASN A 194 -52.13 -37.99 -131.35
C ASN A 194 -51.99 -36.60 -130.73
N ASP A 195 -52.59 -35.59 -131.37
CA ASP A 195 -52.61 -34.21 -130.91
C ASP A 195 -53.39 -34.12 -129.57
N GLU A 196 -54.52 -34.84 -129.46
CA GLU A 196 -55.25 -35.01 -128.19
C GLU A 196 -54.43 -35.75 -127.10
N LEU A 197 -53.64 -36.76 -127.46
CA LEU A 197 -52.75 -37.44 -126.51
C LEU A 197 -51.58 -36.55 -126.03
N GLU A 198 -51.14 -35.61 -126.86
CA GLU A 198 -50.06 -34.68 -126.55
C GLU A 198 -50.54 -33.54 -125.64
N THR A 199 -51.75 -33.01 -125.85
CA THR A 199 -52.36 -32.06 -124.90
C THR A 199 -52.61 -32.69 -123.53
N LEU A 200 -53.19 -33.90 -123.49
CA LEU A 200 -53.43 -34.63 -122.23
C LEU A 200 -52.13 -34.98 -121.48
N ARG A 201 -51.02 -35.21 -122.18
CA ARG A 201 -49.69 -35.37 -121.56
C ARG A 201 -49.22 -34.08 -120.90
N ASN A 202 -49.34 -32.95 -121.60
CA ASN A 202 -48.90 -31.66 -121.07
C ASN A 202 -49.73 -31.25 -119.86
N GLU A 203 -51.06 -31.43 -119.89
CA GLU A 203 -51.94 -31.20 -118.73
C GLU A 203 -51.58 -32.10 -117.53
N TYR A 204 -51.19 -33.36 -117.76
CA TYR A 204 -50.76 -34.29 -116.72
C TYR A 204 -49.42 -33.89 -116.08
N ILE A 205 -48.47 -33.41 -116.88
CA ILE A 205 -47.19 -32.87 -116.37
C ILE A 205 -47.47 -31.61 -115.53
N ASP A 206 -48.24 -30.66 -116.06
CA ASP A 206 -48.67 -29.44 -115.38
C ASP A 206 -49.35 -29.72 -114.02
N ALA A 207 -50.19 -30.76 -113.96
CA ALA A 207 -50.85 -31.20 -112.73
C ALA A 207 -49.88 -31.88 -111.74
N THR A 208 -48.89 -32.60 -112.24
CA THR A 208 -47.85 -33.25 -111.43
C THR A 208 -46.96 -32.20 -110.76
N ASP A 209 -46.49 -31.20 -111.51
CA ASP A 209 -45.58 -30.17 -110.99
C ASP A 209 -46.30 -29.23 -110.01
N LYS A 210 -47.55 -28.86 -110.27
CA LYS A 210 -48.39 -28.11 -109.30
C LYS A 210 -48.60 -28.90 -108.01
N THR A 211 -48.69 -30.23 -108.09
CA THR A 211 -48.77 -31.11 -106.91
C THR A 211 -47.44 -31.16 -106.15
N ALA A 212 -46.31 -31.24 -106.86
CA ALA A 212 -44.97 -31.22 -106.25
C ALA A 212 -44.69 -29.91 -105.50
N VAL A 213 -44.95 -28.76 -106.12
CA VAL A 213 -44.79 -27.43 -105.50
C VAL A 213 -45.70 -27.28 -104.27
N SER A 214 -46.95 -27.75 -104.34
CA SER A 214 -47.87 -27.73 -103.20
C SER A 214 -47.36 -28.57 -102.02
N LEU A 215 -46.81 -29.77 -102.28
CA LEU A 215 -46.20 -30.62 -101.26
C LEU A 215 -44.92 -30.02 -100.65
N GLU A 216 -44.13 -29.27 -101.42
CA GLU A 216 -42.93 -28.61 -100.89
C GLU A 216 -43.27 -27.38 -100.04
N ILE A 217 -44.28 -26.60 -100.42
CA ILE A 217 -44.84 -25.52 -99.59
C ILE A 217 -45.45 -26.10 -98.29
N GLN A 218 -46.09 -27.26 -98.36
CA GLN A 218 -46.62 -27.97 -97.18
C GLN A 218 -45.48 -28.34 -96.22
N LYS A 219 -44.41 -28.98 -96.72
CA LYS A 219 -43.23 -29.35 -95.92
C LYS A 219 -42.59 -28.15 -95.20
N LYS A 220 -42.33 -27.05 -95.93
CA LYS A 220 -41.71 -25.85 -95.34
C LYS A 220 -42.58 -25.26 -94.22
N LYS A 221 -43.91 -25.25 -94.37
CA LYS A 221 -44.84 -24.85 -93.30
C LYS A 221 -44.82 -25.79 -92.10
N ASP A 222 -44.75 -27.11 -92.32
CA ASP A 222 -44.67 -28.10 -91.25
C ASP A 222 -43.31 -28.07 -90.52
N GLU A 223 -42.24 -27.63 -91.20
CA GLU A 223 -40.91 -27.37 -90.64
C GLU A 223 -40.88 -26.06 -89.82
N GLU A 224 -41.32 -24.93 -90.39
CA GLU A 224 -41.49 -23.65 -89.68
C GLU A 224 -42.35 -23.81 -88.41
N LEU A 225 -43.46 -24.55 -88.51
CA LEU A 225 -44.38 -24.81 -87.40
C LEU A 225 -43.80 -25.78 -86.36
N ARG A 226 -42.79 -26.59 -86.71
CA ARG A 226 -42.02 -27.41 -85.78
C ARG A 226 -41.01 -26.55 -85.01
N ASP A 227 -40.28 -25.69 -85.71
CA ASP A 227 -39.25 -24.84 -85.11
C ASP A 227 -39.86 -23.75 -84.22
N LEU A 228 -40.99 -23.16 -84.62
CA LEU A 228 -41.76 -22.24 -83.77
C LEU A 228 -42.25 -22.93 -82.48
N LYS A 229 -42.63 -24.21 -82.52
CA LYS A 229 -42.98 -24.98 -81.32
C LYS A 229 -41.77 -25.27 -80.43
N LEU A 230 -40.62 -25.58 -81.00
CA LEU A 230 -39.37 -25.78 -80.25
C LEU A 230 -38.91 -24.49 -79.58
N ALA A 231 -38.93 -23.37 -80.31
CA ALA A 231 -38.64 -22.04 -79.78
C ALA A 231 -39.60 -21.62 -78.66
N LEU A 232 -40.91 -21.86 -78.83
CA LEU A 232 -41.92 -21.57 -77.81
C LEU A 232 -41.70 -22.41 -76.54
N ASN A 233 -41.48 -23.72 -76.68
CA ASN A 233 -41.22 -24.61 -75.53
C ASN A 233 -39.92 -24.23 -74.80
N SER A 234 -38.88 -23.84 -75.54
CA SER A 234 -37.63 -23.32 -74.96
C SER A 234 -37.86 -22.02 -74.19
N ALA A 235 -38.60 -21.06 -74.77
CA ALA A 235 -38.93 -19.80 -74.11
C ALA A 235 -39.78 -19.98 -72.84
N VAL A 236 -40.75 -20.91 -72.84
CA VAL A 236 -41.54 -21.29 -71.66
C VAL A 236 -40.63 -21.88 -70.58
N SER A 237 -39.78 -22.86 -70.92
CA SER A 237 -38.86 -23.50 -69.96
C SER A 237 -37.87 -22.51 -69.34
N ILE A 238 -37.34 -21.57 -70.13
CA ILE A 238 -36.47 -20.47 -69.64
C ILE A 238 -37.26 -19.53 -68.71
N GLY A 239 -38.52 -19.24 -69.03
CA GLY A 239 -39.42 -18.45 -68.19
C GLY A 239 -39.70 -19.10 -66.84
N GLU A 240 -40.05 -20.39 -66.83
CA GLU A 240 -40.31 -21.17 -65.63
C GLU A 240 -39.06 -21.28 -64.74
N ALA A 241 -37.90 -21.59 -65.32
CA ALA A 241 -36.63 -21.64 -64.59
C ALA A 241 -36.30 -20.29 -63.91
N LYS A 242 -36.54 -19.17 -64.60
CA LYS A 242 -36.29 -17.83 -64.07
C LYS A 242 -37.30 -17.40 -63.01
N ILE A 243 -38.55 -17.87 -63.10
CA ILE A 243 -39.55 -17.71 -62.04
C ILE A 243 -39.12 -18.47 -60.78
N GLU A 244 -38.62 -19.70 -60.93
CA GLU A 244 -38.18 -20.52 -59.80
C GLU A 244 -36.90 -19.98 -59.14
N GLU A 245 -35.95 -19.48 -59.94
CA GLU A 245 -34.77 -18.75 -59.44
C GLU A 245 -35.17 -17.54 -58.59
N LEU A 246 -36.13 -16.74 -59.07
CA LEU A 246 -36.66 -15.59 -58.33
C LEU A 246 -37.38 -16.00 -57.05
N LYS A 247 -38.19 -17.07 -57.06
CA LYS A 247 -38.81 -17.62 -55.84
C LYS A 247 -37.74 -18.01 -54.82
N GLN A 248 -36.74 -18.79 -55.22
CA GLN A 248 -35.67 -19.21 -54.30
C GLN A 248 -34.88 -18.01 -53.76
N LYS A 249 -34.68 -16.96 -54.56
CA LYS A 249 -34.03 -15.73 -54.10
C LYS A 249 -34.85 -15.01 -53.04
N TYR A 250 -36.15 -14.81 -53.25
CA TYR A 250 -37.02 -14.18 -52.25
C TYR A 250 -37.23 -15.06 -51.02
N GLN A 251 -37.31 -16.38 -51.18
CA GLN A 251 -37.40 -17.34 -50.08
C GLN A 251 -36.18 -17.22 -49.15
N ARG A 252 -34.96 -17.22 -49.71
CA ARG A 252 -33.71 -17.02 -48.93
C ARG A 252 -33.70 -15.66 -48.22
N GLN A 253 -34.19 -14.59 -48.85
CA GLN A 253 -34.29 -13.27 -48.20
C GLN A 253 -35.32 -13.26 -47.05
N VAL A 254 -36.43 -13.99 -47.18
CA VAL A 254 -37.41 -14.15 -46.09
C VAL A 254 -36.83 -14.97 -44.94
N GLU A 255 -36.07 -16.03 -45.24
CA GLU A 255 -35.36 -16.85 -44.24
C GLU A 255 -34.30 -16.02 -43.51
N GLU A 256 -33.44 -15.31 -44.22
CA GLU A 256 -32.41 -14.42 -43.67
C GLU A 256 -32.99 -13.31 -42.78
N LEU A 257 -34.08 -12.66 -43.22
CA LEU A 257 -34.79 -11.67 -42.40
C LEU A 257 -35.47 -12.31 -41.17
N THR A 258 -35.92 -13.56 -41.26
CA THR A 258 -36.52 -14.29 -40.14
C THR A 258 -35.46 -14.66 -39.09
N GLU A 259 -34.28 -15.11 -39.51
CA GLU A 259 -33.15 -15.35 -38.61
C GLU A 259 -32.67 -14.06 -37.92
N GLN A 260 -32.59 -12.94 -38.65
CA GLN A 260 -32.28 -11.63 -38.05
C GLN A 260 -33.32 -11.21 -37.01
N ILE A 261 -34.62 -11.44 -37.25
CA ILE A 261 -35.69 -11.17 -36.28
C ILE A 261 -35.58 -12.09 -35.05
N GLU A 262 -35.24 -13.37 -35.23
CA GLU A 262 -34.97 -14.28 -34.10
C GLU A 262 -33.75 -13.86 -33.28
N GLN A 263 -32.65 -13.48 -33.95
CA GLN A 263 -31.43 -13.02 -33.29
C GLN A 263 -31.71 -11.75 -32.45
N GLN A 264 -32.45 -10.78 -33.01
CA GLN A 264 -32.87 -9.59 -32.28
C GLN A 264 -33.82 -9.90 -31.11
N ARG A 265 -34.73 -10.87 -31.25
CA ARG A 265 -35.57 -11.34 -30.13
C ARG A 265 -34.74 -11.98 -29.01
N ARG A 266 -33.74 -12.81 -29.35
CA ARG A 266 -32.83 -13.45 -28.38
C ARG A 266 -31.99 -12.41 -27.64
N LEU A 267 -31.39 -11.46 -28.37
CA LEU A 267 -30.63 -10.34 -27.80
C LEU A 267 -31.51 -9.47 -26.89
N ARG A 268 -32.72 -9.10 -27.32
CA ARG A 268 -33.65 -8.33 -26.48
C ARG A 268 -34.03 -9.07 -25.20
N ALA A 269 -34.31 -10.36 -25.27
CA ALA A 269 -34.63 -11.17 -24.08
C ALA A 269 -33.43 -11.32 -23.13
N GLN A 270 -32.20 -11.33 -23.65
CA GLN A 270 -30.98 -11.30 -22.84
C GLN A 270 -30.81 -9.94 -22.14
N VAL A 271 -31.05 -8.83 -22.85
CA VAL A 271 -30.99 -7.47 -22.28
C VAL A 271 -32.09 -7.23 -21.24
N GLU A 272 -33.31 -7.73 -21.45
CA GLU A 272 -34.38 -7.63 -20.46
C GLU A 272 -34.04 -8.42 -19.18
N LYS A 273 -33.42 -9.60 -19.30
CA LYS A 273 -32.89 -10.34 -18.14
C LYS A 273 -31.79 -9.59 -17.42
N SER A 274 -30.79 -9.06 -18.12
CA SER A 274 -29.72 -8.28 -17.47
C SER A 274 -30.28 -7.03 -16.80
N ARG A 275 -31.29 -6.37 -17.39
CA ARG A 275 -31.95 -5.23 -16.74
C ARG A 275 -32.69 -5.65 -15.47
N THR A 276 -33.40 -6.77 -15.45
CA THR A 276 -34.05 -7.24 -14.21
C THR A 276 -33.08 -7.61 -13.09
N VAL A 277 -31.86 -8.06 -13.43
CA VAL A 277 -30.80 -8.28 -12.44
C VAL A 277 -30.25 -6.95 -11.93
N LEU A 278 -29.90 -6.01 -12.82
CA LEU A 278 -29.42 -4.67 -12.45
C LEU A 278 -30.47 -3.85 -11.68
N ASP A 279 -31.76 -3.98 -12.00
CA ASP A 279 -32.87 -3.36 -11.27
C ASP A 279 -32.96 -3.94 -9.83
N ALA A 280 -32.68 -5.25 -9.64
CA ALA A 280 -32.66 -5.89 -8.33
C ALA A 280 -31.41 -5.49 -7.51
N GLU A 281 -30.21 -5.60 -8.09
CA GLU A 281 -28.94 -5.17 -7.48
C GLU A 281 -29.01 -3.69 -7.05
N LYS A 282 -29.62 -2.84 -7.87
CA LYS A 282 -29.90 -1.43 -7.54
C LYS A 282 -30.81 -1.27 -6.32
N THR A 283 -31.85 -2.10 -6.17
CA THR A 283 -32.68 -2.06 -4.94
C THR A 283 -31.92 -2.56 -3.71
N GLU A 284 -31.05 -3.56 -3.87
CA GLU A 284 -30.22 -4.09 -2.79
C GLU A 284 -29.19 -3.05 -2.32
N VAL A 285 -28.45 -2.42 -3.23
CA VAL A 285 -27.51 -1.31 -2.93
C VAL A 285 -28.21 -0.10 -2.33
N VAL A 286 -29.47 0.20 -2.73
CA VAL A 286 -30.26 1.26 -2.08
C VAL A 286 -30.63 0.89 -0.65
N ASN A 287 -31.02 -0.38 -0.39
CA ASN A 287 -31.30 -0.85 0.96
C ASN A 287 -30.04 -0.81 1.83
N GLU A 288 -28.89 -1.31 1.34
CA GLU A 288 -27.60 -1.22 2.02
C GLU A 288 -27.21 0.23 2.32
N LEU A 289 -27.39 1.15 1.36
CA LEU A 289 -27.10 2.57 1.56
C LEU A 289 -27.96 3.18 2.69
N THR A 290 -29.24 2.80 2.81
CA THR A 290 -30.08 3.25 3.93
C THR A 290 -29.66 2.64 5.27
N ALA A 291 -29.27 1.36 5.29
CA ALA A 291 -28.75 0.69 6.48
C ALA A 291 -27.40 1.28 6.95
N LEU A 292 -26.54 1.66 6.01
CA LEU A 292 -25.28 2.37 6.29
C LEU A 292 -25.54 3.81 6.78
N GLN A 293 -26.57 4.49 6.29
CA GLN A 293 -26.97 5.81 6.79
C GLN A 293 -27.51 5.76 8.22
N THR A 294 -28.34 4.77 8.58
CA THR A 294 -28.81 4.60 9.97
C THR A 294 -27.69 4.16 10.90
N ALA A 295 -26.85 3.20 10.50
CA ALA A 295 -25.67 2.80 11.26
C ALA A 295 -24.68 3.95 11.47
N LYS A 296 -24.49 4.82 10.46
CA LYS A 296 -23.70 6.05 10.58
C LYS A 296 -24.32 7.03 11.58
N ALA A 297 -25.64 7.25 11.53
CA ALA A 297 -26.33 8.14 12.47
C ALA A 297 -26.23 7.64 13.93
N GLU A 298 -26.34 6.33 14.15
CA GLU A 298 -26.07 5.72 15.46
C GLU A 298 -24.61 5.88 15.89
N SER A 299 -23.66 5.69 14.98
CA SER A 299 -22.22 5.85 15.25
C SER A 299 -21.88 7.30 15.61
N GLU A 300 -22.41 8.29 14.89
CA GLU A 300 -22.26 9.70 15.25
C GLU A 300 -22.91 10.05 16.60
N LYS A 301 -24.04 9.43 16.95
CA LYS A 301 -24.67 9.60 18.26
C LYS A 301 -23.81 9.00 19.38
N LYS A 302 -23.31 7.77 19.21
CA LYS A 302 -22.41 7.09 20.15
C LYS A 302 -21.09 7.84 20.31
N ARG A 303 -20.52 8.38 19.22
CA ARG A 303 -19.35 9.25 19.26
C ARG A 303 -19.62 10.52 20.07
N LYS A 304 -20.71 11.25 19.79
CA LYS A 304 -21.06 12.47 20.56
C LYS A 304 -21.27 12.19 22.05
N GLN A 305 -21.76 11.01 22.43
CA GLN A 305 -21.86 10.60 23.83
C GLN A 305 -20.47 10.30 24.44
N ALA A 306 -19.60 9.60 23.71
CA ALA A 306 -18.22 9.36 24.15
C ALA A 306 -17.39 10.67 24.23
N ASP A 307 -17.55 11.59 23.28
CA ASP A 307 -16.95 12.91 23.27
C ASP A 307 -17.36 13.71 24.52
N ALA A 308 -18.65 13.65 24.90
CA ALA A 308 -19.18 14.31 26.11
C ALA A 308 -18.61 13.69 27.41
N VAL A 309 -18.60 12.37 27.52
CA VAL A 309 -18.00 11.66 28.69
C VAL A 309 -16.51 11.94 28.79
N ALA A 310 -15.77 12.00 27.68
CA ALA A 310 -14.36 12.38 27.67
C ALA A 310 -14.12 13.84 28.09
N LEU A 311 -15.10 14.72 27.87
CA LEU A 311 -15.05 16.12 28.31
C LEU A 311 -15.34 16.24 29.82
N GLU A 312 -16.31 15.48 30.33
CA GLU A 312 -16.59 15.37 31.77
C GLU A 312 -15.42 14.76 32.55
N LEU A 313 -14.81 13.69 32.03
CA LEU A 313 -13.62 13.08 32.64
C LEU A 313 -12.42 14.03 32.64
N ARG A 314 -12.26 14.88 31.62
CA ARG A 314 -11.24 15.95 31.61
C ARG A 314 -11.52 17.06 32.62
N ALA A 315 -12.79 17.43 32.82
CA ALA A 315 -13.17 18.38 33.86
C ALA A 315 -12.82 17.82 35.26
N ARG A 316 -13.22 16.58 35.56
CA ARG A 316 -12.87 15.91 36.81
C ARG A 316 -11.37 15.75 37.01
N LEU A 317 -10.60 15.44 35.95
CA LEU A 317 -9.13 15.38 36.05
C LEU A 317 -8.54 16.74 36.43
N ALA A 318 -9.01 17.84 35.84
CA ALA A 318 -8.56 19.19 36.22
C ALA A 318 -8.97 19.56 37.66
N GLU A 319 -10.13 19.11 38.15
CA GLU A 319 -10.55 19.26 39.55
C GLU A 319 -9.65 18.45 40.50
N TYR A 320 -9.28 17.22 40.13
CA TYR A 320 -8.32 16.41 40.89
C TYR A 320 -6.90 16.99 40.88
N GLU A 321 -6.41 17.49 39.74
CA GLU A 321 -5.10 18.15 39.62
C GLU A 321 -5.03 19.43 40.47
N ALA A 322 -6.12 20.21 40.52
CA ALA A 322 -6.23 21.37 41.41
C ALA A 322 -6.23 20.96 42.90
N SER A 323 -7.04 19.95 43.25
CA SER A 323 -7.08 19.41 44.63
C SER A 323 -5.73 18.83 45.07
N GLU A 324 -5.01 18.15 44.17
CA GLU A 324 -3.66 17.64 44.46
C GLU A 324 -2.66 18.80 44.64
N SER A 325 -2.75 19.86 43.82
CA SER A 325 -1.93 21.06 43.98
C SER A 325 -2.14 21.73 45.34
N ASP A 326 -3.39 21.89 45.77
CA ASP A 326 -3.72 22.48 47.07
C ASP A 326 -3.28 21.59 48.24
N ALA A 327 -3.47 20.26 48.13
CA ALA A 327 -2.99 19.30 49.12
C ALA A 327 -1.45 19.30 49.23
N ARG A 328 -0.73 19.35 48.10
CA ARG A 328 0.73 19.51 48.07
C ARG A 328 1.18 20.84 48.68
N GLN A 329 0.42 21.93 48.49
CA GLN A 329 0.73 23.22 49.12
C GLN A 329 0.49 23.20 50.63
N GLN A 330 -0.55 22.50 51.12
CA GLN A 330 -0.76 22.29 52.55
C GLN A 330 0.34 21.41 53.16
N LEU A 331 0.72 20.31 52.49
CA LEU A 331 1.83 19.45 52.93
C LEU A 331 3.15 20.22 53.06
N SER A 332 3.46 21.10 52.10
CA SER A 332 4.65 21.96 52.18
C SER A 332 4.59 22.94 53.37
N LYS A 333 3.42 23.50 53.71
CA LYS A 333 3.25 24.35 54.91
C LYS A 333 3.49 23.55 56.19
N THR A 334 2.86 22.39 56.35
CA THR A 334 3.02 21.57 57.55
C THR A 334 4.44 21.00 57.69
N GLN A 335 5.15 20.75 56.58
CA GLN A 335 6.58 20.41 56.60
C GLN A 335 7.44 21.58 57.12
N ASN A 336 7.20 22.82 56.66
CA ASN A 336 7.91 23.99 57.16
C ASN A 336 7.63 24.24 58.67
N GLU A 337 6.38 24.02 59.11
CA GLU A 337 5.99 24.12 60.52
C GLU A 337 6.64 23.02 61.37
N LEU A 338 6.74 21.78 60.85
CA LEU A 338 7.46 20.68 61.48
C LEU A 338 8.96 20.99 61.61
N GLU A 339 9.60 21.56 60.59
CA GLU A 339 11.00 21.98 60.66
C GLU A 339 11.24 23.07 61.71
N LEU A 340 10.32 24.03 61.84
CA LEU A 340 10.39 25.09 62.84
C LEU A 340 10.23 24.53 64.27
N LEU A 341 9.24 23.66 64.48
CA LEU A 341 9.05 22.98 65.77
C LEU A 341 10.21 22.04 66.12
N THR A 342 10.83 21.40 65.13
CA THR A 342 12.02 20.56 65.32
C THR A 342 13.21 21.39 65.78
N LYS A 343 13.48 22.53 65.14
CA LYS A 343 14.55 23.46 65.56
C LYS A 343 14.30 24.02 66.95
N GLN A 344 13.07 24.42 67.26
CA GLN A 344 12.71 24.87 68.61
C GLN A 344 12.95 23.78 69.66
N LYS A 345 12.61 22.52 69.36
CA LYS A 345 12.92 21.37 70.22
C LYS A 345 14.43 21.16 70.39
N GLU A 346 15.23 21.30 69.33
CA GLU A 346 16.70 21.20 69.40
C GLU A 346 17.33 22.31 70.26
N ASP A 347 16.80 23.53 70.19
CA ASP A 347 17.20 24.65 71.06
C ASP A 347 16.80 24.40 72.52
N ASP A 348 15.59 23.89 72.78
CA ASP A 348 15.13 23.55 74.13
C ASP A 348 15.91 22.36 74.73
N GLU A 349 16.27 21.35 73.95
CA GLU A 349 17.15 20.25 74.40
C GLU A 349 18.57 20.73 74.73
N GLN A 350 19.10 21.71 73.98
CA GLN A 350 20.35 22.39 74.32
C GLN A 350 20.24 23.21 75.61
N ASN A 351 19.14 23.95 75.80
CA ASN A 351 18.85 24.71 77.03
C ASN A 351 18.77 23.78 78.25
N VAL A 352 18.06 22.64 78.15
CA VAL A 352 18.00 21.62 79.21
C VAL A 352 19.38 21.03 79.49
N SER A 353 20.19 20.74 78.45
CA SER A 353 21.57 20.27 78.63
C SER A 353 22.46 21.28 79.37
N ALA A 354 22.30 22.58 79.07
CA ALA A 354 23.03 23.65 79.74
C ALA A 354 22.60 23.80 81.22
N LEU A 355 21.30 23.72 81.50
CA LEU A 355 20.76 23.76 82.86
C LEU A 355 21.21 22.56 83.69
N MET A 356 21.18 21.34 83.15
CA MET A 356 21.70 20.15 83.82
C MET A 356 23.19 20.27 84.18
N LYS A 357 24.01 20.82 83.28
CA LYS A 357 25.43 21.12 83.56
C LYS A 357 25.58 22.16 84.68
N ARG A 358 24.74 23.20 84.72
CA ARG A 358 24.80 24.20 85.80
C ARG A 358 24.33 23.63 87.14
N ILE A 359 23.32 22.74 87.16
CA ILE A 359 22.90 22.02 88.36
C ILE A 359 24.06 21.17 88.89
N SER A 360 24.69 20.35 88.05
CA SER A 360 25.82 19.51 88.46
C SER A 360 27.01 20.31 89.02
N LEU A 361 27.30 21.49 88.45
CA LEU A 361 28.30 22.41 89.01
C LEU A 361 27.89 22.97 90.38
N LEU A 362 26.62 23.37 90.55
CA LEU A 362 26.09 23.84 91.84
C LEU A 362 26.07 22.74 92.91
N GLU A 363 25.83 21.48 92.52
CA GLU A 363 25.93 20.32 93.39
C GLU A 363 27.39 20.08 93.83
N GLN A 364 28.36 20.22 92.91
CA GLN A 364 29.78 20.16 93.25
C GLN A 364 30.19 21.30 94.20
N GLU A 365 29.86 22.55 93.88
CA GLU A 365 30.07 23.73 94.74
C GLU A 365 29.50 23.47 96.16
N LEU A 366 28.30 22.89 96.24
CA LEU A 366 27.65 22.53 97.51
C LEU A 366 28.36 21.39 98.28
N THR A 367 28.97 20.41 97.59
CA THR A 367 29.79 19.39 98.25
C THR A 367 31.11 19.95 98.78
N GLU A 368 31.78 20.82 98.01
CA GLU A 368 33.03 21.45 98.44
C GLU A 368 32.83 22.34 99.67
N VAL A 369 31.72 23.10 99.73
CA VAL A 369 31.35 23.89 100.92
C VAL A 369 31.02 23.01 102.13
N LYS A 370 30.39 21.85 101.95
CA LYS A 370 30.13 20.88 103.05
C LYS A 370 31.44 20.30 103.60
N ASP A 371 32.39 19.97 102.74
CA ASP A 371 33.69 19.44 103.17
C ASP A 371 34.57 20.51 103.83
N GLN A 372 34.52 21.76 103.35
CA GLN A 372 35.12 22.91 104.03
C GLN A 372 34.55 23.07 105.45
N LEU A 373 33.22 23.07 105.61
CA LEU A 373 32.56 23.16 106.92
C LEU A 373 32.93 22.00 107.86
N GLN A 374 33.05 20.77 107.35
CA GLN A 374 33.55 19.64 108.13
C GLN A 374 35.00 19.84 108.57
N ASN A 375 35.86 20.38 107.71
CA ASN A 375 37.26 20.60 108.01
C ASN A 375 37.45 21.75 109.00
N GLU A 376 36.70 22.86 108.88
CA GLU A 376 36.63 23.91 109.91
C GLU A 376 36.16 23.34 111.26
N THR A 377 35.16 22.45 111.25
CA THR A 377 34.69 21.79 112.48
C THR A 377 35.78 20.92 113.12
N LYS A 378 36.56 20.17 112.33
CA LYS A 378 37.73 19.40 112.81
C LYS A 378 38.81 20.33 113.37
N HIS A 379 39.13 21.42 112.68
CA HIS A 379 40.11 22.42 113.14
C HIS A 379 39.66 23.09 114.44
N LYS A 380 38.39 23.46 114.57
CA LYS A 380 37.82 24.03 115.80
C LYS A 380 37.99 23.07 116.98
N LEU A 381 37.62 21.79 116.82
CA LEU A 381 37.80 20.77 117.87
C LEU A 381 39.29 20.53 118.22
N ALA A 382 40.19 20.58 117.23
CA ALA A 382 41.63 20.49 117.47
C ALA A 382 42.15 21.70 118.26
N THR A 383 41.74 22.93 117.89
CA THR A 383 42.11 24.15 118.64
C THR A 383 41.55 24.14 120.06
N GLN A 384 40.32 23.67 120.27
CA GLN A 384 39.72 23.56 121.61
C GLN A 384 40.47 22.54 122.49
N THR A 385 40.94 21.44 121.91
CA THR A 385 41.83 20.49 122.60
C THR A 385 43.18 21.12 122.94
N ARG A 386 43.77 21.89 122.00
CA ARG A 386 45.06 22.55 122.23
C ARG A 386 44.98 23.70 123.25
N VAL A 387 43.84 24.40 123.32
CA VAL A 387 43.57 25.40 124.38
C VAL A 387 43.62 24.74 125.75
N ARG A 388 42.93 23.60 125.96
CA ARG A 388 43.03 22.85 127.23
C ARG A 388 44.45 22.45 127.58
N GLN A 389 45.20 21.89 126.62
CA GLN A 389 46.62 21.57 126.85
C GLN A 389 47.45 22.80 127.23
N LEU A 390 47.16 23.98 126.67
CA LEU A 390 47.82 25.23 127.04
C LEU A 390 47.35 25.78 128.39
N GLU A 391 46.12 25.50 128.82
CA GLU A 391 45.62 25.80 130.17
C GLU A 391 46.32 24.91 131.22
N ASP A 392 46.51 23.62 130.92
CA ASP A 392 47.26 22.66 131.75
C ASP A 392 48.76 23.01 131.79
N GLU A 393 49.41 23.22 130.63
CA GLU A 393 50.83 23.66 130.51
C GLU A 393 51.09 25.00 131.23
N LEU A 394 50.10 25.90 131.28
CA LEU A 394 50.19 27.17 132.01
C LEU A 394 50.10 26.97 133.52
N ALA A 395 49.31 26.02 134.01
CA ALA A 395 49.25 25.68 135.44
C ALA A 395 50.59 25.11 135.92
N GLU A 396 51.15 24.12 135.22
CA GLU A 396 52.49 23.58 135.51
C GLU A 396 53.58 24.67 135.44
N SER A 397 53.49 25.58 134.45
CA SER A 397 54.42 26.70 134.30
C SER A 397 54.33 27.74 135.44
N LEU A 398 53.16 27.89 136.08
CA LEU A 398 52.98 28.78 137.22
C LEU A 398 53.59 28.19 138.49
N GLU A 399 53.37 26.90 138.77
CA GLU A 399 54.02 26.19 139.89
C GLU A 399 55.56 26.20 139.71
N PHE A 400 56.05 25.92 138.50
CA PHE A 400 57.48 25.99 138.19
C PHE A 400 58.06 27.41 138.29
N ARG A 401 57.27 28.46 138.01
CA ARG A 401 57.70 29.85 138.21
C ARG A 401 57.86 30.18 139.70
N GLU A 402 56.98 29.67 140.57
CA GLU A 402 57.12 29.88 142.03
C GLU A 402 58.36 29.17 142.58
N GLU A 403 58.67 27.95 142.11
CA GLU A 403 59.97 27.31 142.39
C GLU A 403 61.17 28.12 141.87
N LEU A 404 61.06 28.68 140.66
CA LEU A 404 62.14 29.46 140.06
C LEU A 404 62.34 30.82 140.74
N GLU A 405 61.31 31.48 141.25
CA GLU A 405 61.45 32.72 142.01
C GLU A 405 62.17 32.46 143.35
N PHE A 406 61.89 31.33 144.00
CA PHE A 406 62.65 30.87 145.17
C PHE A 406 64.14 30.62 144.84
N LYS A 407 64.42 29.87 143.76
CA LYS A 407 65.81 29.60 143.30
C LYS A 407 66.52 30.85 142.79
N LYS A 408 65.80 31.82 142.22
CA LYS A 408 66.35 33.09 141.72
C LYS A 408 66.86 33.97 142.85
N ALA A 409 66.15 34.04 143.99
CA ALA A 409 66.61 34.78 145.16
C ALA A 409 67.97 34.25 145.68
N ASP A 410 68.15 32.94 145.67
CA ASP A 410 69.43 32.29 146.01
C ASP A 410 70.53 32.63 144.98
N PHE A 411 70.23 32.54 143.67
CA PHE A 411 71.21 32.81 142.61
C PHE A 411 71.56 34.30 142.39
N GLU A 412 70.66 35.26 142.63
CA GLU A 412 71.02 36.69 142.57
C GLU A 412 72.08 37.03 143.62
N THR A 413 71.97 36.43 144.81
CA THR A 413 72.98 36.48 145.89
C THR A 413 74.33 35.88 145.46
N GLN A 414 74.36 34.97 144.49
CA GLN A 414 75.60 34.35 143.97
C GLN A 414 76.21 35.15 142.80
N ILE A 415 75.39 35.65 141.86
CA ILE A 415 75.85 36.31 140.62
C ILE A 415 76.56 37.64 140.88
N GLU A 416 76.19 38.36 141.94
CA GLU A 416 76.83 39.64 142.31
C GLU A 416 78.34 39.46 142.62
N ASN A 417 78.73 38.30 143.17
CA ASN A 417 80.13 37.95 143.40
C ASN A 417 80.93 37.65 142.11
N MET A 418 80.25 37.18 141.05
CA MET A 418 80.88 36.72 139.80
C MET A 418 81.10 37.84 138.77
N ARG A 419 80.28 38.91 138.80
CA ARG A 419 80.36 40.01 137.81
C ARG A 419 81.69 40.77 137.83
N ALA A 420 82.46 40.68 138.92
CA ALA A 420 83.78 41.30 139.04
C ALA A 420 84.85 40.70 138.09
N ALA A 421 84.67 39.47 137.59
CA ALA A 421 85.76 38.70 136.97
C ALA A 421 85.87 38.79 135.43
N LEU A 422 84.84 39.26 134.71
CA LEU A 422 84.74 39.02 133.25
C LEU A 422 85.13 40.19 132.33
N ALA A 423 85.66 41.28 132.88
CA ALA A 423 85.96 42.50 132.12
C ALA A 423 87.22 42.41 131.20
N GLU A 424 87.99 41.32 131.28
CA GLU A 424 89.43 41.34 130.94
C GLU A 424 89.78 40.80 129.52
N ALA A 425 88.95 39.94 128.92
CA ALA A 425 89.40 39.02 127.86
C ALA A 425 89.24 39.48 126.38
N ARG A 426 88.54 40.58 126.09
CA ARG A 426 87.76 40.73 124.83
C ARG A 426 88.49 41.29 123.57
N ARG A 427 89.79 41.00 123.33
CA ARG A 427 90.68 41.98 122.62
C ARG A 427 91.52 41.59 121.36
N LYS A 428 91.31 40.48 120.61
CA LYS A 428 92.16 40.10 119.42
C LYS A 428 91.48 39.21 118.33
N SER A 429 91.78 39.44 117.02
CA SER A 429 91.88 38.48 115.84
C SER A 429 91.08 38.82 114.55
N ASP A 430 91.70 38.80 113.34
CA ASP A 430 91.10 38.92 111.96
C ASP A 430 92.09 38.51 110.79
N GLU A 431 91.60 38.24 109.54
CA GLU A 431 92.25 38.22 108.14
C GLU A 431 92.21 36.93 107.22
N GLY A 432 92.07 37.10 105.86
CA GLY A 432 92.55 36.18 104.75
C GLY A 432 91.57 35.68 103.62
N ALA A 433 91.94 35.65 102.29
CA ALA A 433 91.08 35.15 101.16
C ALA A 433 91.69 34.85 99.72
N LEU A 434 90.96 34.03 98.89
CA LEU A 434 90.66 34.09 97.41
C LEU A 434 91.61 33.57 96.26
N GLN A 435 91.18 32.60 95.40
CA GLN A 435 91.52 32.40 93.93
C GLN A 435 90.83 31.19 93.18
N GLN A 436 90.96 31.15 91.83
CA GLN A 436 90.62 30.09 90.81
C GLN A 436 89.20 30.02 90.14
N MET A 437 89.07 30.30 88.81
CA MET A 437 87.88 30.01 87.97
C MET A 437 88.08 30.20 86.41
N GLU A 438 88.77 29.32 85.65
CA GLU A 438 89.07 29.66 84.22
C GLU A 438 89.14 28.56 83.10
N GLU A 439 88.89 27.25 83.32
CA GLU A 439 89.24 26.19 82.31
C GLU A 439 88.11 25.59 81.42
N LEU A 440 87.19 26.46 80.96
CA LEU A 440 86.69 26.57 79.58
C LEU A 440 86.54 25.35 78.58
N LYS A 441 85.29 25.18 78.09
CA LYS A 441 84.88 25.41 76.66
C LYS A 441 85.04 24.32 75.56
N LYS A 442 85.75 23.20 75.74
CA LYS A 442 86.30 22.45 74.57
C LYS A 442 85.50 21.29 73.89
N LYS A 443 84.22 21.03 74.17
CA LYS A 443 83.53 19.78 73.71
C LYS A 443 82.56 19.87 72.52
N ALA A 444 82.12 21.07 72.11
CA ALA A 444 80.90 21.25 71.29
C ALA A 444 81.08 21.26 69.75
N GLN A 445 81.96 20.43 69.17
CA GLN A 445 82.35 20.57 67.75
C GLN A 445 82.43 19.27 66.91
N LYS A 446 81.98 18.10 67.41
CA LYS A 446 82.28 16.82 66.75
C LYS A 446 81.15 16.20 65.90
N ASP A 447 79.88 16.40 66.27
CA ASP A 447 78.81 15.50 65.80
C ASP A 447 78.05 16.01 64.56
N LEU A 448 78.50 17.12 63.96
CA LEU A 448 77.91 17.72 62.75
C LEU A 448 78.21 16.92 61.46
N GLU A 449 79.29 16.14 61.44
CA GLU A 449 79.78 15.44 60.24
C GLU A 449 78.93 14.19 59.86
N GLY A 450 78.04 13.73 60.74
CA GLY A 450 77.28 12.49 60.54
C GLY A 450 76.25 12.53 59.40
N ALA A 451 75.68 13.70 59.10
CA ALA A 451 74.52 13.82 58.22
C ALA A 451 74.84 13.71 56.71
N GLN A 452 76.09 13.86 56.29
CA GLN A 452 76.43 14.03 54.87
C GLN A 452 76.58 12.71 54.07
N LYS A 453 76.56 11.54 54.72
CA LYS A 453 76.81 10.24 54.05
C LYS A 453 75.60 9.60 53.36
N MET A 454 74.37 10.03 53.65
CA MET A 454 73.16 9.41 53.07
C MET A 454 72.88 9.80 51.60
N LEU A 455 73.62 10.75 51.02
CA LEU A 455 73.33 11.25 49.67
C LEU A 455 74.05 10.46 48.56
N THR A 456 75.22 9.90 48.83
CA THR A 456 76.14 9.36 47.81
C THR A 456 75.85 7.92 47.36
N GLU A 457 74.96 7.20 48.03
CA GLU A 457 74.74 5.76 47.76
C GLU A 457 73.66 5.49 46.70
N MET A 458 72.77 6.45 46.41
CA MET A 458 71.65 6.22 45.49
C MET A 458 72.01 6.35 44.00
N GLU A 459 73.01 7.16 43.64
CA GLU A 459 73.37 7.43 42.24
C GLU A 459 74.04 6.23 41.55
N VAL A 460 74.81 5.44 42.31
CA VAL A 460 75.60 4.29 41.80
C VAL A 460 74.71 3.12 41.31
N ALA A 461 73.43 3.08 41.70
CA ALA A 461 72.49 2.06 41.24
C ALA A 461 72.14 2.20 39.74
N LYS A 462 72.21 3.41 39.18
CA LYS A 462 71.66 3.74 37.85
C LYS A 462 72.56 3.29 36.69
N GLU A 463 73.88 3.37 36.81
CA GLU A 463 74.82 3.04 35.72
C GLU A 463 74.92 1.53 35.40
N ARG A 464 74.55 0.65 36.33
CA ARG A 464 74.82 -0.80 36.19
C ARG A 464 73.97 -1.50 35.13
N ALA A 465 72.84 -0.94 34.73
CA ALA A 465 71.89 -1.60 33.81
C ALA A 465 72.36 -1.60 32.33
N GLU A 466 72.99 -0.54 31.85
CA GLU A 466 73.19 -0.35 30.40
C GLU A 466 74.35 -1.18 29.82
N ARG A 467 75.34 -1.56 30.64
CA ARG A 467 76.59 -2.20 30.16
C ARG A 467 76.43 -3.67 29.75
N SER A 468 75.37 -4.36 30.17
CA SER A 468 75.13 -5.77 29.79
C SER A 468 74.71 -5.97 28.32
N LYS A 469 74.12 -4.95 27.68
CA LYS A 469 73.48 -5.12 26.35
C LYS A 469 74.47 -5.24 25.17
N LYS A 470 75.75 -4.87 25.35
CA LYS A 470 76.77 -4.83 24.27
C LYS A 470 77.73 -6.02 24.21
N LYS A 471 77.65 -6.99 25.13
CA LYS A 471 78.58 -8.14 25.18
C LYS A 471 78.15 -9.39 24.40
N LEU A 472 76.95 -9.41 23.81
CA LEU A 472 76.36 -10.60 23.17
C LEU A 472 76.43 -10.61 21.64
N GLN A 473 77.36 -9.86 21.03
CA GLN A 473 77.32 -9.58 19.58
C GLN A 473 78.68 -9.62 18.85
N GLN A 474 79.73 -10.26 19.40
CA GLN A 474 81.08 -10.15 18.78
C GLN A 474 82.06 -11.35 18.92
N GLU A 475 81.67 -12.51 19.43
CA GLU A 475 82.60 -13.64 19.74
C GLU A 475 82.37 -14.93 18.91
N ALA A 476 81.86 -14.83 17.67
CA ALA A 476 81.34 -15.99 16.92
C ALA A 476 82.07 -16.38 15.61
N CYS A 477 83.12 -15.67 15.16
CA CYS A 477 83.62 -15.81 13.77
C CYS A 477 85.00 -16.46 13.55
N LEU A 478 86.10 -15.92 14.09
CA LEU A 478 87.44 -16.27 13.59
C LEU A 478 88.51 -16.44 14.68
N PHE A 479 89.09 -17.64 14.77
CA PHE A 479 90.43 -17.81 15.33
C PHE A 479 91.23 -18.92 14.61
N PHE A 480 90.98 -20.21 14.88
CA PHE A 480 92.00 -21.24 14.65
C PHE A 480 91.78 -22.23 13.50
N ILE A 481 92.32 -21.86 12.34
CA ILE A 481 92.64 -22.76 11.21
C ILE A 481 94.03 -23.44 11.37
N SER A 482 94.92 -22.88 12.20
CA SER A 482 96.36 -23.13 12.12
C SER A 482 96.90 -24.25 13.01
N ILE A 483 96.44 -25.49 12.82
CA ILE A 483 97.15 -26.70 13.29
C ILE A 483 97.37 -27.64 12.09
N LEU A 484 98.31 -27.27 11.21
CA LEU A 484 98.66 -28.05 10.01
C LEU A 484 100.10 -27.79 9.49
N MET A 485 101.02 -27.37 10.36
CA MET A 485 102.42 -27.13 9.99
C MET A 485 103.39 -27.66 11.03
N ASP A 486 103.73 -28.94 10.91
CA ASP A 486 104.93 -29.51 11.50
C ASP A 486 105.59 -30.50 10.53
N ALA A 487 106.91 -30.38 10.37
CA ALA A 487 107.82 -31.28 9.64
C ALA A 487 107.72 -31.41 8.10
N ASP A 488 108.03 -30.33 7.37
CA ASP A 488 108.54 -30.41 5.98
C ASP A 488 109.95 -29.76 5.91
N LYS A 489 111.04 -30.57 6.01
CA LYS A 489 112.44 -30.10 5.78
C LYS A 489 113.62 -31.11 5.71
N PHE A 490 113.40 -32.39 5.43
CA PHE A 490 114.48 -33.31 4.98
C PHE A 490 114.06 -33.92 3.63
N LYS A 491 114.91 -34.03 2.59
CA LYS A 491 116.37 -33.83 2.53
C LYS A 491 116.84 -33.42 1.11
N TYR A 492 117.45 -32.24 1.00
CA TYR A 492 117.95 -31.58 -0.23
C TYR A 492 119.02 -32.33 -1.06
N ILE A 493 119.39 -33.57 -0.70
CA ILE A 493 120.69 -34.19 -1.06
C ILE A 493 120.59 -35.24 -2.18
N TYR A 494 119.38 -35.61 -2.64
CA TYR A 494 119.14 -36.68 -3.63
C TYR A 494 119.44 -36.27 -5.10
N PHE A 495 120.16 -35.18 -5.33
CA PHE A 495 119.99 -34.37 -6.54
C PHE A 495 120.78 -34.82 -7.79
N GLU A 496 121.89 -35.54 -7.64
CA GLU A 496 122.87 -35.70 -8.74
C GLU A 496 122.83 -37.06 -9.44
N ALA A 497 122.51 -38.15 -8.72
CA ALA A 497 122.22 -39.46 -9.34
C ALA A 497 120.98 -39.42 -10.26
N LEU A 498 120.15 -38.38 -10.12
CA LEU A 498 118.99 -38.08 -10.96
C LEU A 498 119.36 -37.79 -12.42
N ALA A 499 120.50 -37.12 -12.67
CA ALA A 499 120.74 -36.42 -13.93
C ALA A 499 121.01 -37.33 -15.15
N THR A 500 121.57 -38.52 -14.96
CA THR A 500 121.80 -39.50 -16.03
C THR A 500 120.59 -40.41 -16.23
N HIS A 501 119.97 -40.88 -15.14
CA HIS A 501 118.76 -41.70 -15.20
C HIS A 501 117.62 -40.96 -15.90
N ALA A 502 117.52 -39.63 -15.71
CA ALA A 502 116.56 -38.76 -16.37
C ALA A 502 116.57 -38.82 -17.90
N ARG A 503 117.71 -39.01 -18.58
CA ARG A 503 117.77 -38.95 -20.07
C ARG A 503 117.23 -40.20 -20.78
N ASP A 504 117.36 -41.37 -20.16
CA ASP A 504 116.73 -42.59 -20.68
C ASP A 504 115.29 -42.75 -20.18
N LEU A 505 114.92 -42.09 -19.08
CA LEU A 505 113.52 -41.83 -18.75
C LEU A 505 112.89 -40.90 -19.79
N GLU A 506 113.50 -39.76 -20.15
CA GLU A 506 113.03 -38.83 -21.19
C GLU A 506 112.64 -39.53 -22.51
N ARG A 507 113.45 -40.50 -22.98
CA ARG A 507 113.17 -41.20 -24.24
C ARG A 507 111.97 -42.15 -24.14
N LYS A 508 111.76 -42.78 -22.99
CA LYS A 508 110.57 -43.61 -22.72
C LYS A 508 109.34 -42.74 -22.51
N GLN A 509 109.52 -41.63 -21.78
CA GLN A 509 108.52 -40.62 -21.52
C GLN A 509 108.01 -40.02 -22.82
N ARG A 510 108.87 -39.53 -23.73
CA ARG A 510 108.45 -39.01 -25.06
C ARG A 510 107.64 -39.99 -25.91
N ARG A 511 107.79 -41.31 -25.74
CA ARG A 511 106.94 -42.30 -26.42
C ARG A 511 105.58 -42.43 -25.72
N PHE A 512 105.59 -42.60 -24.39
CA PHE A 512 104.37 -42.57 -23.58
C PHE A 512 103.57 -41.28 -23.80
N ASP A 513 104.23 -40.11 -23.86
CA ASP A 513 103.61 -38.81 -24.11
C ASP A 513 102.98 -38.74 -25.52
N GLN A 514 103.57 -39.41 -26.51
CA GLN A 514 103.07 -39.46 -27.88
C GLN A 514 101.83 -40.37 -28.00
N ASP A 515 101.86 -41.54 -27.37
CA ASP A 515 100.72 -42.46 -27.29
C ASP A 515 99.57 -41.85 -26.45
N LEU A 516 99.92 -41.21 -25.32
CA LEU A 516 98.98 -40.49 -24.45
C LEU A 516 98.37 -39.25 -25.14
N ALA A 517 99.11 -38.57 -26.01
CA ALA A 517 98.60 -37.47 -26.82
C ALA A 517 97.60 -37.96 -27.89
N ALA A 518 97.85 -39.13 -28.49
CA ALA A 518 96.91 -39.74 -29.44
C ALA A 518 95.59 -40.13 -28.75
N GLU A 519 95.65 -40.81 -27.59
CA GLU A 519 94.45 -41.13 -26.81
C GLU A 519 93.71 -39.88 -26.32
N ARG A 520 94.42 -38.86 -25.81
CA ARG A 520 93.80 -37.58 -25.42
C ARG A 520 93.09 -36.90 -26.60
N ALA A 521 93.65 -36.96 -27.81
CA ALA A 521 93.02 -36.41 -29.01
C ALA A 521 91.76 -37.19 -29.41
N ASN A 522 91.73 -38.52 -29.24
CA ASN A 522 90.53 -39.33 -29.46
C ASN A 522 89.44 -39.06 -28.41
N VAL A 523 89.80 -39.06 -27.12
CA VAL A 523 88.87 -38.74 -26.02
C VAL A 523 88.28 -37.35 -26.19
N GLN A 524 89.07 -36.34 -26.58
CA GLN A 524 88.55 -34.99 -26.80
C GLN A 524 87.52 -34.92 -27.93
N LYS A 525 87.69 -35.68 -29.03
CA LYS A 525 86.68 -35.76 -30.09
C LYS A 525 85.38 -36.37 -29.57
N MET A 526 85.46 -37.50 -28.86
CA MET A 526 84.27 -38.14 -28.26
C MET A 526 83.55 -37.23 -27.27
N CYS A 527 84.28 -36.42 -26.48
CA CYS A 527 83.67 -35.40 -25.62
C CYS A 527 82.96 -34.31 -26.43
N ASN A 528 83.59 -33.77 -27.47
CA ASN A 528 83.01 -32.73 -28.32
C ASN A 528 81.73 -33.22 -29.04
N GLU A 529 81.74 -34.45 -29.55
CA GLU A 529 80.57 -35.08 -30.21
C GLU A 529 79.43 -35.35 -29.22
N ARG A 530 79.74 -35.84 -28.01
CA ARG A 530 78.76 -35.98 -26.91
C ARG A 530 78.12 -34.65 -26.56
N ASP A 531 78.93 -33.59 -26.43
CA ASP A 531 78.46 -32.29 -25.96
C ASP A 531 77.65 -31.54 -27.03
N ALA A 532 77.95 -31.76 -28.32
CA ALA A 532 77.11 -31.31 -29.43
C ALA A 532 75.73 -32.00 -29.42
N LEU A 533 75.68 -33.33 -29.28
CA LEU A 533 74.42 -34.08 -29.20
C LEU A 533 73.60 -33.71 -27.95
N ALA A 534 74.27 -33.45 -26.82
CA ALA A 534 73.62 -32.97 -25.60
C ALA A 534 73.03 -31.56 -25.77
N GLN A 535 73.64 -30.70 -26.59
CA GLN A 535 73.10 -29.39 -26.91
C GLN A 535 71.90 -29.50 -27.85
N GLU A 536 71.99 -30.27 -28.95
CA GLU A 536 70.85 -30.52 -29.85
C GLU A 536 69.63 -31.08 -29.09
N SER A 537 69.83 -31.93 -28.09
CA SER A 537 68.75 -32.45 -27.27
C SER A 537 68.02 -31.35 -26.50
N ARG A 538 68.76 -30.39 -25.92
CA ARG A 538 68.18 -29.25 -25.18
C ARG A 538 67.48 -28.25 -26.10
N ASP A 539 68.05 -28.01 -27.28
CA ASP A 539 67.47 -27.11 -28.26
C ASP A 539 66.11 -27.65 -28.75
N ARG A 540 66.03 -28.98 -28.98
CA ARG A 540 64.76 -29.67 -29.31
C ARG A 540 63.77 -29.66 -28.14
N GLU A 541 64.22 -29.89 -26.92
CA GLU A 541 63.39 -29.82 -25.70
C GLU A 541 62.80 -28.41 -25.49
N THR A 542 63.60 -27.37 -25.75
CA THR A 542 63.16 -25.97 -25.74
C THR A 542 62.11 -25.67 -26.80
N ILE A 543 62.27 -26.21 -28.03
CA ILE A 543 61.28 -26.08 -29.10
C ILE A 543 59.96 -26.80 -28.73
N ILE A 544 60.04 -27.99 -28.12
CA ILE A 544 58.84 -28.73 -27.66
C ILE A 544 58.09 -27.93 -26.58
N LEU A 545 58.80 -27.30 -25.64
CA LEU A 545 58.19 -26.42 -24.63
C LEU A 545 57.53 -25.19 -25.26
N SER A 546 58.15 -24.55 -26.26
CA SER A 546 57.51 -23.46 -27.02
C SER A 546 56.23 -23.93 -27.69
N LEU A 547 56.27 -25.02 -28.45
CA LEU A 547 55.12 -25.53 -29.19
C LEU A 547 53.98 -25.99 -28.26
N ASN A 548 54.29 -26.50 -27.07
CA ASN A 548 53.27 -26.80 -26.06
C ASN A 548 52.59 -25.52 -25.53
N ASN A 549 53.36 -24.47 -25.23
CA ASN A 549 52.80 -23.17 -24.83
C ASN A 549 51.95 -22.55 -25.95
N ASP A 550 52.39 -22.66 -27.21
CA ASP A 550 51.64 -22.17 -28.38
C ASP A 550 50.32 -22.96 -28.54
N ILE A 551 50.34 -24.28 -28.32
CA ILE A 551 49.14 -25.13 -28.33
C ILE A 551 48.20 -24.78 -27.16
N GLU A 552 48.71 -24.44 -25.97
CA GLU A 552 47.90 -24.00 -24.84
C GLU A 552 47.28 -22.60 -25.08
N SER A 553 48.02 -21.66 -25.69
CA SER A 553 47.47 -20.36 -26.12
C SER A 553 46.34 -20.54 -27.13
N LEU A 554 46.58 -21.31 -28.20
CA LEU A 554 45.58 -21.57 -29.23
C LEU A 554 44.35 -22.34 -28.71
N ARG A 555 44.50 -23.16 -27.66
CA ARG A 555 43.36 -23.77 -26.94
C ARG A 555 42.59 -22.74 -26.11
N GLY A 556 43.28 -21.83 -25.43
CA GLY A 556 42.66 -20.70 -24.72
C GLY A 556 41.86 -19.82 -25.67
N GLU A 557 42.46 -19.40 -26.78
CA GLU A 557 41.83 -18.62 -27.85
C GLU A 557 40.61 -19.34 -28.47
N LEU A 558 40.71 -20.66 -28.66
CA LEU A 558 39.58 -21.47 -29.14
C LEU A 558 38.45 -21.55 -28.10
N GLU A 559 38.76 -21.76 -26.82
CA GLU A 559 37.76 -21.74 -25.75
C GLU A 559 37.12 -20.36 -25.59
N GLU A 560 37.88 -19.27 -25.68
CA GLU A 560 37.34 -17.91 -25.66
C GLU A 560 36.48 -17.62 -26.88
N SER A 561 36.87 -18.07 -28.07
CA SER A 561 36.05 -18.00 -29.29
C SER A 561 34.76 -18.82 -29.19
N GLU A 562 34.81 -20.02 -28.59
CA GLU A 562 33.60 -20.80 -28.32
C GLU A 562 32.69 -20.16 -27.26
N ARG A 563 33.26 -19.60 -26.19
CA ARG A 563 32.50 -18.84 -25.18
C ARG A 563 31.84 -17.61 -25.81
N ALA A 564 32.58 -16.84 -26.61
CA ALA A 564 32.07 -15.69 -27.36
C ALA A 564 30.97 -16.11 -28.36
N LYS A 565 31.13 -17.24 -29.05
CA LYS A 565 30.09 -17.79 -29.94
C LYS A 565 28.82 -18.20 -29.18
N ARG A 566 28.95 -18.82 -28.00
CA ARG A 566 27.80 -19.18 -27.15
C ARG A 566 27.11 -17.93 -26.58
N MET A 567 27.87 -16.91 -26.16
CA MET A 567 27.34 -15.61 -25.76
C MET A 567 26.60 -14.93 -26.91
N LEU A 568 27.18 -14.86 -28.12
CA LEU A 568 26.53 -14.27 -29.29
C LEU A 568 25.28 -15.04 -29.75
N GLN A 569 25.26 -16.38 -29.59
CA GLN A 569 24.07 -17.18 -29.84
C GLN A 569 22.98 -16.86 -28.80
N GLN A 570 23.34 -16.78 -27.51
CA GLN A 570 22.41 -16.39 -26.45
C GLN A 570 21.90 -14.96 -26.63
N GLU A 571 22.75 -13.98 -26.96
CA GLU A 571 22.36 -12.61 -27.29
C GLU A 571 21.43 -12.54 -28.52
N LEU A 572 21.62 -13.41 -29.51
CA LEU A 572 20.75 -13.52 -30.68
C LEU A 572 19.39 -14.12 -30.31
N ASP A 573 19.37 -15.19 -29.52
CA ASP A 573 18.15 -15.87 -29.08
C ASP A 573 17.35 -14.98 -28.10
N GLU A 574 18.02 -14.30 -27.18
CA GLU A 574 17.44 -13.26 -26.30
C GLU A 574 16.93 -12.07 -27.12
N SER A 575 17.68 -11.60 -28.13
CA SER A 575 17.22 -10.53 -29.03
C SER A 575 15.99 -10.95 -29.85
N ALA A 576 15.92 -12.20 -30.32
CA ALA A 576 14.76 -12.72 -31.02
C ALA A 576 13.54 -12.78 -30.09
N LEU A 577 13.70 -13.41 -28.92
CA LEU A 577 12.66 -13.50 -27.89
C LEU A 577 12.17 -12.11 -27.48
N LYS A 578 13.09 -11.15 -27.34
CA LYS A 578 12.81 -9.75 -27.03
C LYS A 578 12.07 -9.05 -28.17
N THR A 579 12.40 -9.27 -29.44
CA THR A 579 11.62 -8.66 -30.54
C THR A 579 10.20 -9.21 -30.63
N ASP A 580 9.96 -10.49 -30.31
CA ASP A 580 8.60 -11.04 -30.25
C ASP A 580 7.85 -10.63 -28.98
N GLN A 581 8.54 -10.43 -27.85
CA GLN A 581 7.97 -9.77 -26.67
C GLN A 581 7.63 -8.30 -26.94
N GLU A 582 8.51 -7.54 -27.60
CA GLU A 582 8.27 -6.14 -28.00
C GLU A 582 7.10 -6.04 -29.00
N ARG A 583 6.94 -7.00 -29.91
CA ARG A 583 5.74 -7.12 -30.78
C ARG A 583 4.47 -7.42 -29.99
N GLN A 584 4.52 -8.38 -29.06
CA GLN A 584 3.35 -8.71 -28.21
C GLN A 584 3.00 -7.57 -27.25
N LEU A 585 3.99 -6.83 -26.76
CA LEU A 585 3.81 -5.63 -25.96
C LEU A 585 3.23 -4.51 -26.81
N ALA A 586 3.78 -4.20 -27.98
CA ALA A 586 3.23 -3.18 -28.89
C ALA A 586 1.79 -3.50 -29.32
N ALA A 587 1.46 -4.78 -29.58
CA ALA A 587 0.08 -5.20 -29.88
C ALA A 587 -0.85 -5.02 -28.66
N LYS A 588 -0.39 -5.37 -27.45
CA LYS A 588 -1.14 -5.13 -26.20
C LYS A 588 -1.24 -3.66 -25.81
N GLU A 589 -0.23 -2.85 -26.14
CA GLU A 589 -0.22 -1.40 -25.94
C GLU A 589 -1.16 -0.72 -26.92
N GLN A 590 -1.20 -1.14 -28.19
CA GLN A 590 -2.21 -0.68 -29.15
C GLN A 590 -3.62 -1.08 -28.71
N GLU A 591 -3.83 -2.35 -28.32
CA GLU A 591 -5.14 -2.82 -27.81
C GLU A 591 -5.53 -2.07 -26.53
N ALA A 592 -4.58 -1.80 -25.64
CA ALA A 592 -4.78 -1.00 -24.42
C ALA A 592 -4.99 0.49 -24.73
N GLU A 593 -4.39 1.05 -25.77
CA GLU A 593 -4.61 2.44 -26.18
C GLU A 593 -5.95 2.60 -26.90
N GLU A 594 -6.39 1.62 -27.68
CA GLU A 594 -7.73 1.55 -28.27
C GLU A 594 -8.80 1.37 -27.18
N LYS A 595 -8.58 0.48 -26.20
CA LYS A 595 -9.40 0.39 -24.98
C LYS A 595 -9.35 1.68 -24.16
N ARG A 596 -8.21 2.36 -24.06
CA ARG A 596 -8.09 3.66 -23.38
C ARG A 596 -8.81 4.76 -24.15
N LYS A 597 -8.83 4.75 -25.48
CA LYS A 597 -9.58 5.68 -26.33
C LYS A 597 -11.08 5.44 -26.22
N SER A 598 -11.54 4.18 -26.17
CA SER A 598 -12.95 3.86 -25.93
C SER A 598 -13.40 4.17 -24.50
N LEU A 599 -12.57 3.88 -23.49
CA LEU A 599 -12.80 4.29 -22.10
C LEU A 599 -12.77 5.81 -21.93
N LEU A 600 -11.85 6.54 -22.56
CA LEU A 600 -11.85 8.01 -22.56
C LEU A 600 -13.05 8.59 -23.27
N LYS A 601 -13.58 7.92 -24.29
CA LYS A 601 -14.86 8.29 -24.90
C LYS A 601 -16.01 8.04 -23.93
N GLN A 602 -16.11 6.84 -23.34
CA GLN A 602 -17.13 6.52 -22.33
C GLN A 602 -17.07 7.46 -21.12
N ILE A 603 -15.87 7.86 -20.68
CA ILE A 603 -15.69 8.85 -19.63
C ILE A 603 -16.24 10.20 -20.06
N ARG A 604 -16.00 10.67 -21.29
CA ARG A 604 -16.61 11.92 -21.81
C ARG A 604 -18.11 11.81 -21.96
N ASP A 605 -18.61 10.72 -22.52
CA ASP A 605 -20.04 10.45 -22.67
C ASP A 605 -20.73 10.46 -21.27
N LEU A 606 -20.07 9.89 -20.25
CA LEU A 606 -20.51 9.92 -18.84
C LEU A 606 -20.28 11.27 -18.14
N GLU A 607 -19.26 12.06 -18.50
CA GLU A 607 -19.02 13.41 -17.99
C GLU A 607 -20.07 14.39 -18.51
N ASP A 608 -20.45 14.27 -19.79
CA ASP A 608 -21.56 15.00 -20.40
C ASP A 608 -22.90 14.58 -19.76
N GLU A 609 -23.18 13.29 -19.62
CA GLU A 609 -24.36 12.79 -18.89
C GLU A 609 -24.39 13.33 -17.45
N LEU A 610 -23.28 13.26 -16.72
CA LEU A 610 -23.14 13.81 -15.36
C LEU A 610 -23.30 15.33 -15.34
N GLU A 611 -22.90 16.08 -16.37
CA GLU A 611 -23.18 17.51 -16.45
C GLU A 611 -24.66 17.79 -16.71
N THR A 612 -25.35 16.98 -17.53
CA THR A 612 -26.81 17.07 -17.66
C THR A 612 -27.54 16.72 -16.36
N GLU A 613 -27.09 15.71 -15.60
CA GLU A 613 -27.64 15.39 -14.28
C GLU A 613 -27.38 16.54 -13.30
N ARG A 614 -26.17 17.12 -13.28
CA ARG A 614 -25.83 18.29 -12.45
C ARG A 614 -26.71 19.50 -12.79
N ARG A 615 -26.94 19.79 -14.07
CA ARG A 615 -27.85 20.87 -14.53
C ARG A 615 -29.30 20.61 -14.09
N SER A 616 -29.79 19.38 -14.29
CA SER A 616 -31.13 18.93 -13.86
C SER A 616 -31.31 19.05 -12.33
N LYS A 617 -30.34 18.53 -11.57
CA LYS A 617 -30.27 18.55 -10.10
C LYS A 617 -30.15 19.97 -9.55
N SER A 618 -29.44 20.87 -10.23
CA SER A 618 -29.40 22.29 -9.88
C SER A 618 -30.78 22.95 -10.08
N GLY A 619 -31.47 22.62 -11.17
CA GLY A 619 -32.87 23.03 -11.39
C GLY A 619 -33.81 22.52 -10.29
N ALA A 620 -33.73 21.23 -9.96
CA ALA A 620 -34.52 20.59 -8.90
C ALA A 620 -34.23 21.20 -7.52
N VAL A 621 -32.96 21.48 -7.17
CA VAL A 621 -32.58 22.17 -5.93
C VAL A 621 -33.10 23.60 -5.91
N SER A 622 -33.09 24.32 -7.03
CA SER A 622 -33.67 25.67 -7.11
C SER A 622 -35.20 25.65 -6.93
N GLN A 623 -35.89 24.64 -7.45
CA GLN A 623 -37.32 24.45 -7.19
C GLN A 623 -37.58 24.06 -5.72
N ARG A 624 -36.77 23.15 -5.15
CA ARG A 624 -36.88 22.74 -3.75
C ARG A 624 -36.71 23.93 -2.79
N LYS A 625 -35.71 24.78 -3.01
CA LYS A 625 -35.51 26.02 -2.26
C LYS A 625 -36.68 27.00 -2.34
N LYS A 626 -37.36 27.07 -3.49
CA LYS A 626 -38.56 27.88 -3.65
C LYS A 626 -39.73 27.33 -2.82
N VAL A 627 -39.92 26.01 -2.81
CA VAL A 627 -40.94 25.35 -1.97
C VAL A 627 -40.59 25.46 -0.48
N GLU A 628 -39.32 25.32 -0.10
CA GLU A 628 -38.84 25.54 1.27
C GLU A 628 -39.11 26.98 1.76
N SER A 629 -38.89 28.00 0.92
CA SER A 629 -39.26 29.39 1.23
C SER A 629 -40.77 29.54 1.46
N GLN A 630 -41.58 29.03 0.53
CA GLN A 630 -43.03 29.11 0.63
C GLN A 630 -43.59 28.35 1.85
N MET A 631 -42.97 27.23 2.22
CA MET A 631 -43.29 26.50 3.44
C MET A 631 -42.93 27.31 4.69
N GLY A 632 -41.75 27.93 4.74
CA GLY A 632 -41.34 28.82 5.83
C GLY A 632 -42.22 30.08 5.97
N GLU A 633 -42.69 30.64 4.85
CA GLU A 633 -43.67 31.74 4.82
C GLU A 633 -45.02 31.31 5.41
N LEU A 634 -45.50 30.11 5.07
CA LEU A 634 -46.74 29.54 5.63
C LEU A 634 -46.59 29.16 7.11
N GLU A 635 -45.43 28.64 7.52
CA GLU A 635 -45.12 28.38 8.93
C GLU A 635 -45.08 29.68 9.76
N GLN A 636 -44.52 30.77 9.22
CA GLN A 636 -44.56 32.07 9.88
C GLN A 636 -46.00 32.59 10.01
N GLN A 637 -46.82 32.49 8.96
CA GLN A 637 -48.24 32.86 9.01
C GLN A 637 -49.02 32.03 10.05
N LEU A 638 -48.78 30.71 10.11
CA LEU A 638 -49.39 29.81 11.09
C LEU A 638 -48.95 30.15 12.52
N ASN A 639 -47.68 30.49 12.73
CA ASN A 639 -47.16 30.94 14.03
C ASN A 639 -47.78 32.28 14.48
N VAL A 640 -47.99 33.23 13.55
CA VAL A 640 -48.72 34.48 13.84
C VAL A 640 -50.18 34.20 14.19
N ALA A 641 -50.86 33.34 13.43
CA ALA A 641 -52.24 32.95 13.70
C ALA A 641 -52.41 32.26 15.07
N ASN A 642 -51.47 31.38 15.45
CA ASN A 642 -51.47 30.74 16.76
C ASN A 642 -51.21 31.73 17.91
N ARG A 643 -50.29 32.70 17.75
CA ARG A 643 -50.09 33.76 18.74
C ARG A 643 -51.35 34.60 18.95
N LEU A 644 -52.01 35.02 17.87
CA LEU A 644 -53.28 35.76 17.92
C LEU A 644 -54.38 34.94 18.62
N LYS A 645 -54.51 33.65 18.29
CA LYS A 645 -55.42 32.70 18.97
C LYS A 645 -55.13 32.63 20.48
N ASP A 646 -53.88 32.56 20.89
CA ASP A 646 -53.51 32.49 22.32
C ASP A 646 -53.74 33.82 23.06
N ASP A 647 -53.57 34.96 22.41
CA ASP A 647 -53.94 36.26 22.98
C ASP A 647 -55.47 36.44 23.07
N TYR A 648 -56.25 35.95 22.10
CA TYR A 648 -57.70 35.86 22.24
C TYR A 648 -58.12 34.90 23.37
N ASN A 649 -57.45 33.76 23.54
CA ASN A 649 -57.67 32.84 24.67
C ASN A 649 -57.34 33.49 26.02
N ARG A 650 -56.29 34.32 26.10
CA ARG A 650 -55.94 35.12 27.30
C ARG A 650 -57.00 36.17 27.59
N GLN A 651 -57.50 36.88 26.58
CA GLN A 651 -58.61 37.84 26.73
C GLN A 651 -59.89 37.13 27.21
N LEU A 652 -60.26 36.00 26.60
CA LEU A 652 -61.41 35.19 27.01
C LEU A 652 -61.31 34.75 28.48
N LYS A 653 -60.14 34.27 28.92
CA LYS A 653 -59.90 33.92 30.33
C LYS A 653 -60.03 35.13 31.27
N LYS A 654 -59.54 36.31 30.88
CA LYS A 654 -59.74 37.55 31.65
C LYS A 654 -61.22 37.92 31.79
N PHE A 655 -62.00 37.88 30.70
CA PHE A 655 -63.43 38.14 30.76
C PHE A 655 -64.20 37.09 31.58
N GLN A 656 -63.82 35.82 31.51
CA GLN A 656 -64.35 34.76 32.37
C GLN A 656 -64.03 34.97 33.85
N GLN A 657 -62.83 35.46 34.19
CA GLN A 657 -62.45 35.79 35.56
C GLN A 657 -63.24 37.00 36.08
N ILE A 658 -63.30 38.10 35.33
CA ILE A 658 -64.09 39.30 35.68
C ILE A 658 -65.58 38.93 35.87
N THR A 659 -66.11 38.00 35.08
CA THR A 659 -67.48 37.50 35.22
C THR A 659 -67.68 36.75 36.55
N LYS A 660 -66.68 35.99 37.02
CA LYS A 660 -66.73 35.30 38.32
C LYS A 660 -66.56 36.26 39.50
N GLU A 661 -65.70 37.27 39.37
CA GLU A 661 -65.52 38.32 40.37
C GLU A 661 -66.85 39.09 40.57
N LEU A 662 -67.47 39.55 39.47
CA LEU A 662 -68.80 40.18 39.52
C LEU A 662 -69.94 39.25 40.01
N GLN A 663 -69.80 37.93 39.88
CA GLN A 663 -70.73 36.96 40.48
C GLN A 663 -70.51 36.85 42.00
N TYR A 664 -69.25 36.80 42.45
CA TYR A 664 -68.90 36.77 43.88
C TYR A 664 -69.35 38.05 44.59
N ASP A 665 -69.03 39.23 44.04
CA ASP A 665 -69.43 40.53 44.58
C ASP A 665 -70.97 40.62 44.74
N ALA A 666 -71.72 40.04 43.79
CA ALA A 666 -73.17 39.99 43.82
C ALA A 666 -73.72 39.00 44.86
N GLU A 667 -73.04 37.87 45.10
CA GLU A 667 -73.37 36.91 46.15
C GLU A 667 -73.03 37.44 47.54
N GLU A 668 -71.89 38.09 47.73
CA GLU A 668 -71.50 38.78 48.97
C GLU A 668 -72.48 39.92 49.30
N THR A 669 -72.82 40.76 48.31
CA THR A 669 -73.87 41.78 48.45
C THR A 669 -75.23 41.18 48.83
N ARG A 670 -75.54 39.96 48.37
CA ARG A 670 -76.76 39.24 48.75
C ARG A 670 -76.70 38.73 50.20
N GLN A 671 -75.57 38.16 50.61
CA GLN A 671 -75.35 37.67 51.98
C GLN A 671 -75.38 38.83 52.99
N ALA A 672 -74.63 39.90 52.75
CA ALA A 672 -74.65 41.11 53.58
C ALA A 672 -76.06 41.71 53.72
N LYS A 673 -76.90 41.63 52.67
CA LYS A 673 -78.31 42.04 52.72
C LYS A 673 -79.20 41.08 53.52
N GLU A 674 -78.92 39.77 53.49
CA GLU A 674 -79.59 38.78 54.32
C GLU A 674 -79.22 38.95 55.81
N GLU A 675 -77.95 39.25 56.12
CA GLU A 675 -77.45 39.58 57.47
C GLU A 675 -77.99 40.91 57.99
N LEU A 676 -78.08 41.94 57.14
CA LEU A 676 -78.75 43.20 57.52
C LEU A 676 -80.23 42.96 57.84
N ALA A 677 -80.88 42.00 57.17
CA ALA A 677 -82.26 41.62 57.44
C ALA A 677 -82.44 40.73 58.68
N THR A 678 -81.45 39.96 59.12
CA THR A 678 -81.50 39.25 60.41
C THR A 678 -81.19 40.20 61.57
N THR A 679 -80.13 41.00 61.47
CA THR A 679 -79.78 42.00 62.49
C THR A 679 -80.88 43.04 62.68
N LEU A 680 -81.57 43.50 61.62
CA LEU A 680 -82.74 44.36 61.74
C LEU A 680 -83.87 43.68 62.56
N ARG A 681 -84.18 42.40 62.30
CA ARG A 681 -85.19 41.65 63.07
C ARG A 681 -84.79 41.48 64.54
N ASP A 682 -83.50 41.32 64.82
CA ASP A 682 -83.00 41.24 66.21
C ASP A 682 -82.99 42.60 66.92
N VAL A 683 -82.75 43.70 66.20
CA VAL A 683 -82.96 45.06 66.71
C VAL A 683 -84.46 45.32 66.94
N GLU A 684 -85.36 44.90 66.06
CA GLU A 684 -86.82 44.99 66.27
C GLU A 684 -87.28 44.17 67.49
N ARG A 685 -86.73 42.96 67.70
CA ARG A 685 -86.99 42.15 68.90
C ARG A 685 -86.50 42.85 70.17
N ARG A 686 -85.28 43.38 70.16
CA ARG A 686 -84.70 44.13 71.29
C ARG A 686 -85.50 45.40 71.57
N LEU A 687 -85.89 46.16 70.54
CA LEU A 687 -86.71 47.35 70.67
C LEU A 687 -88.04 47.03 71.37
N ARG A 688 -88.77 45.99 70.93
CA ARG A 688 -90.01 45.55 71.59
C ARG A 688 -89.80 45.10 73.04
N SER A 689 -88.64 44.50 73.34
CA SER A 689 -88.26 44.16 74.72
C SER A 689 -88.05 45.43 75.56
N MET A 690 -87.25 46.38 75.06
CA MET A 690 -86.99 47.67 75.71
C MET A 690 -88.25 48.52 75.85
N GLU A 691 -89.17 48.48 74.88
CA GLU A 691 -90.49 49.13 74.96
C GLU A 691 -91.30 48.53 76.11
N SER A 692 -91.34 47.20 76.24
CA SER A 692 -92.04 46.50 77.34
C SER A 692 -91.38 46.70 78.72
N GLU A 693 -90.07 46.93 78.76
CA GLU A 693 -89.33 47.25 79.98
C GLU A 693 -89.50 48.73 80.37
N ASN A 694 -89.49 49.64 79.39
CA ASN A 694 -89.76 51.06 79.61
C ASN A 694 -91.18 51.30 80.14
N THR A 695 -92.19 50.55 79.67
CA THR A 695 -93.54 50.61 80.28
C THR A 695 -93.53 50.21 81.76
N ARG A 696 -92.76 49.18 82.15
CA ARG A 696 -92.60 48.80 83.57
C ARG A 696 -91.82 49.85 84.37
N LEU A 697 -90.81 50.47 83.77
CA LEU A 697 -90.02 51.52 84.42
C LEU A 697 -90.81 52.82 84.59
N ILE A 698 -91.81 53.09 83.74
CA ILE A 698 -92.77 54.19 83.96
C ILE A 698 -93.65 53.87 85.18
N GLU A 699 -94.25 52.68 85.25
CA GLU A 699 -95.02 52.20 86.41
C GLU A 699 -94.22 52.35 87.73
N VAL A 700 -92.97 51.86 87.75
CA VAL A 700 -92.07 51.94 88.92
C VAL A 700 -91.64 53.37 89.26
N ASN A 701 -91.49 54.28 88.29
CA ASN A 701 -91.12 55.67 88.58
C ASN A 701 -92.27 56.47 89.19
N GLU A 702 -93.53 56.17 88.85
CA GLU A 702 -94.68 56.80 89.52
C GLU A 702 -94.75 56.39 90.99
N ASP A 703 -94.52 55.12 91.32
CA ASP A 703 -94.38 54.64 92.71
C ASP A 703 -93.23 55.31 93.47
N LEU A 704 -92.03 55.37 92.87
CA LEU A 704 -90.84 55.95 93.52
C LEU A 704 -90.92 57.48 93.68
N LEU A 705 -91.60 58.21 92.78
CA LEU A 705 -91.85 59.65 92.95
C LEU A 705 -92.83 59.94 94.09
N ASN A 706 -93.74 59.01 94.40
CA ASN A 706 -94.59 59.11 95.58
C ASN A 706 -93.80 58.82 96.86
N GLN A 707 -92.96 57.78 96.88
CA GLN A 707 -92.12 57.46 98.05
C GLN A 707 -91.06 58.53 98.32
N LYS A 708 -90.38 59.07 97.30
CA LYS A 708 -89.38 60.14 97.49
C LYS A 708 -90.03 61.46 97.98
N ARG A 709 -91.33 61.67 97.76
CA ARG A 709 -92.08 62.77 98.38
C ARG A 709 -92.47 62.52 99.84
N GLN A 710 -92.12 61.37 100.41
CA GLN A 710 -91.91 61.21 101.85
C GLN A 710 -90.45 61.55 102.21
N LEU A 711 -89.96 62.63 101.59
CA LEU A 711 -88.83 63.49 101.95
C LEU A 711 -88.28 63.16 103.34
N GLU A 712 -87.00 62.84 103.48
CA GLU A 712 -85.91 63.85 103.49
C GLU A 712 -86.11 64.92 104.61
N ALA A 713 -86.97 64.62 105.61
CA ALA A 713 -87.24 65.38 106.83
C ALA A 713 -86.50 64.82 108.06
N GLU A 714 -86.02 63.58 108.00
CA GLU A 714 -85.20 62.92 109.03
C GLU A 714 -83.76 62.82 108.54
N LYS A 715 -83.09 63.98 108.50
CA LYS A 715 -81.66 64.12 108.24
C LYS A 715 -81.09 65.13 109.24
N ASP A 716 -80.39 64.62 110.25
CA ASP A 716 -79.16 65.17 110.85
C ASP A 716 -78.62 64.18 111.92
N GLU A 717 -77.34 64.35 112.32
CA GLU A 717 -76.56 63.57 113.33
C GLU A 717 -76.13 62.11 112.97
N LEU A 718 -75.00 61.52 113.42
CA LEU A 718 -73.66 61.99 113.89
C LEU A 718 -72.60 60.82 113.87
N GLU A 719 -71.36 61.10 113.40
CA GLU A 719 -69.98 60.80 113.92
C GLU A 719 -69.31 59.41 114.28
N GLU A 720 -67.98 59.32 113.97
CA GLU A 720 -66.81 58.68 114.69
C GLU A 720 -66.70 57.13 114.98
N MET A 721 -65.56 56.41 115.27
CA MET A 721 -64.06 56.60 115.24
C MET A 721 -63.21 55.25 115.32
N GLN A 722 -61.88 55.32 115.58
CA GLN A 722 -60.78 54.28 115.58
C GLN A 722 -60.67 53.40 116.88
N GLY A 723 -59.73 52.45 117.16
CA GLY A 723 -58.41 51.96 116.64
C GLY A 723 -58.00 50.61 117.34
N ALA A 724 -56.76 50.12 117.60
CA ALA A 724 -55.33 50.41 117.24
C ALA A 724 -54.34 49.27 117.78
N GLU A 725 -53.05 49.26 117.37
CA GLU A 725 -51.85 48.49 117.91
C GLU A 725 -51.86 46.92 117.87
N GLY A 726 -50.81 46.09 118.11
CA GLY A 726 -49.34 46.13 118.44
C GLY A 726 -48.68 44.74 118.11
N ASP A 727 -47.48 44.21 118.50
CA ASP A 727 -46.24 44.60 119.24
C ASP A 727 -45.07 43.54 118.97
N MET A 728 -43.89 43.58 119.63
CA MET A 728 -42.61 42.86 119.30
C MET A 728 -42.15 41.68 120.22
N SER A 729 -41.53 40.61 119.65
CA SER A 729 -40.36 39.83 120.18
C SER A 729 -40.12 38.49 119.42
N ALA A 730 -39.25 38.47 118.39
CA ALA A 730 -38.97 37.24 117.63
C ALA A 730 -37.57 37.11 116.96
N GLU A 731 -36.75 38.16 116.90
CA GLU A 731 -35.56 38.19 116.02
C GLU A 731 -34.34 37.42 116.54
N GLU A 732 -34.10 37.38 117.86
CA GLU A 732 -32.88 36.79 118.40
C GLU A 732 -32.84 35.26 118.28
N LYS A 733 -34.02 34.60 118.33
CA LYS A 733 -34.12 33.15 118.15
C LYS A 733 -33.78 32.73 116.72
N ARG A 734 -34.30 33.48 115.72
CA ARG A 734 -34.01 33.27 114.29
C ARG A 734 -32.52 33.34 113.98
N ARG A 735 -31.73 34.16 114.69
CA ARG A 735 -30.28 34.29 114.45
C ARG A 735 -29.49 33.02 114.76
N PHE A 736 -29.88 32.26 115.78
CA PHE A 736 -29.23 30.97 116.08
C PHE A 736 -29.74 29.85 115.19
N GLU A 737 -31.03 29.84 114.86
CA GLU A 737 -31.63 28.89 113.90
C GLU A 737 -30.98 29.01 112.51
N VAL A 738 -30.79 30.24 112.01
CA VAL A 738 -30.05 30.50 110.76
C VAL A 738 -28.58 30.08 110.83
N LYS A 739 -27.93 30.19 112.01
CA LYS A 739 -26.50 29.85 112.13
C LYS A 739 -26.22 28.34 112.27
N ILE A 740 -27.22 27.56 112.67
CA ILE A 740 -27.18 26.08 112.58
C ILE A 740 -27.41 25.67 111.13
N ALA A 741 -28.45 26.21 110.48
CA ALA A 741 -28.75 25.91 109.08
C ALA A 741 -27.56 26.14 108.13
N SER A 742 -26.79 27.24 108.28
CA SER A 742 -25.60 27.46 107.42
C SER A 742 -24.50 26.42 107.65
N LEU A 743 -24.37 25.85 108.85
CA LEU A 743 -23.35 24.84 109.14
C LEU A 743 -23.78 23.43 108.73
N GLU A 744 -25.09 23.19 108.62
CA GLU A 744 -25.65 21.98 108.01
C GLU A 744 -25.53 22.07 106.47
N GLU A 745 -25.83 23.23 105.87
CA GLU A 745 -25.64 23.53 104.44
C GLU A 745 -24.17 23.46 104.02
N GLU A 746 -23.23 24.04 104.79
CA GLU A 746 -21.78 23.92 104.58
C GLU A 746 -21.29 22.45 104.68
N LEU A 747 -21.95 21.60 105.48
CA LEU A 747 -21.59 20.17 105.62
C LEU A 747 -22.13 19.32 104.47
N GLU A 748 -23.38 19.54 104.05
CA GLU A 748 -23.98 18.87 102.89
C GLU A 748 -23.26 19.28 101.58
N GLU A 749 -22.84 20.54 101.43
CA GLU A 749 -22.03 20.99 100.30
C GLU A 749 -20.67 20.28 100.26
N VAL A 750 -19.99 20.10 101.40
CA VAL A 750 -18.71 19.37 101.46
C VAL A 750 -18.89 17.89 101.15
N GLN A 751 -19.97 17.25 101.61
CA GLN A 751 -20.27 15.86 101.26
C GLN A 751 -20.57 15.69 99.77
N SER A 752 -21.45 16.53 99.20
CA SER A 752 -21.78 16.51 97.77
C SER A 752 -20.55 16.75 96.89
N ASN A 753 -19.69 17.71 97.24
CA ASN A 753 -18.43 17.93 96.52
C ASN A 753 -17.48 16.73 96.59
N CYS A 754 -17.48 15.96 97.69
CA CYS A 754 -16.66 14.76 97.83
C CYS A 754 -17.21 13.59 97.00
N GLU A 755 -18.53 13.40 96.96
CA GLU A 755 -19.19 12.43 96.07
C GLU A 755 -18.95 12.76 94.59
N VAL A 756 -19.11 14.03 94.21
CA VAL A 756 -18.82 14.53 92.86
C VAL A 756 -17.33 14.37 92.50
N ALA A 757 -16.41 14.44 93.46
CA ALA A 757 -15.00 14.17 93.22
C ALA A 757 -14.73 12.67 92.98
N LEU A 758 -15.36 11.79 93.76
CA LEU A 758 -15.28 10.33 93.59
C LEU A 758 -15.89 9.87 92.26
N ASP A 759 -17.06 10.38 91.90
CA ASP A 759 -17.74 10.10 90.62
C ASP A 759 -16.92 10.57 89.40
N LYS A 760 -16.28 11.74 89.51
CA LYS A 760 -15.29 12.19 88.50
C LYS A 760 -14.08 11.26 88.43
N GLN A 761 -13.61 10.73 89.56
CA GLN A 761 -12.47 9.83 89.62
C GLN A 761 -12.78 8.45 89.02
N THR A 762 -13.94 7.84 89.32
CA THR A 762 -14.36 6.57 88.71
C THR A 762 -14.60 6.72 87.22
N LYS A 763 -15.22 7.83 86.77
CA LYS A 763 -15.37 8.15 85.34
C LYS A 763 -14.02 8.33 84.63
N ALA A 764 -13.06 9.01 85.27
CA ALA A 764 -11.69 9.13 84.73
C ALA A 764 -10.97 7.78 84.66
N GLN A 765 -11.12 6.90 85.66
CA GLN A 765 -10.54 5.55 85.64
C GLN A 765 -11.16 4.68 84.55
N SER A 766 -12.50 4.66 84.44
CA SER A 766 -13.21 3.94 83.37
C SER A 766 -12.79 4.43 81.98
N GLN A 767 -12.62 5.75 81.79
CA GLN A 767 -12.15 6.32 80.53
C GLN A 767 -10.69 5.97 80.23
N VAL A 768 -9.81 5.87 81.23
CA VAL A 768 -8.42 5.37 81.05
C VAL A 768 -8.40 3.88 80.71
N GLU A 769 -9.26 3.06 81.31
CA GLU A 769 -9.38 1.64 81.00
C GLU A 769 -9.92 1.43 79.57
N GLN A 770 -10.96 2.19 79.17
CA GLN A 770 -11.48 2.19 77.80
C GLN A 770 -10.42 2.62 76.78
N LEU A 771 -9.71 3.73 77.00
CA LEU A 771 -8.63 4.16 76.10
C LEU A 771 -7.47 3.15 76.06
N THR A 772 -7.27 2.36 77.12
CA THR A 772 -6.27 1.29 77.16
C THR A 772 -6.72 0.06 76.36
N THR A 773 -7.99 -0.33 76.41
CA THR A 773 -8.52 -1.43 75.60
C THR A 773 -8.61 -1.05 74.13
N GLU A 774 -9.10 0.17 73.81
CA GLU A 774 -9.10 0.74 72.46
C GLU A 774 -7.68 0.78 71.85
N LEU A 775 -6.69 1.31 72.57
CA LEU A 775 -5.29 1.32 72.14
C LEU A 775 -4.72 -0.10 71.95
N SER A 776 -5.16 -1.09 72.74
CA SER A 776 -4.76 -2.49 72.56
C SER A 776 -5.38 -3.11 71.30
N PHE A 777 -6.64 -2.77 71.00
CA PHE A 777 -7.35 -3.21 69.82
C PHE A 777 -6.78 -2.58 68.55
N GLU A 778 -6.56 -1.26 68.53
CA GLU A 778 -5.90 -0.54 67.44
C GLU A 778 -4.51 -1.11 67.13
N ARG A 779 -3.70 -1.42 68.15
CA ARG A 779 -2.40 -2.07 67.95
C ARG A 779 -2.54 -3.42 67.25
N SER A 780 -3.56 -4.22 67.61
CA SER A 780 -3.81 -5.51 66.96
C SER A 780 -4.31 -5.37 65.52
N VAL A 781 -5.15 -4.36 65.24
CA VAL A 781 -5.66 -4.05 63.90
C VAL A 781 -4.54 -3.51 63.02
N SER A 782 -3.77 -2.53 63.51
CA SER A 782 -2.60 -1.99 62.81
C SER A 782 -1.55 -3.06 62.52
N GLN A 783 -1.36 -4.05 63.41
CA GLN A 783 -0.45 -5.17 63.15
C GLN A 783 -0.96 -6.10 62.03
N LYS A 784 -2.28 -6.35 61.95
CA LYS A 784 -2.88 -7.10 60.83
C LYS A 784 -2.77 -6.33 59.52
N LEU A 785 -3.13 -5.04 59.52
CA LEU A 785 -3.05 -4.17 58.35
C LEU A 785 -1.62 -4.02 57.83
N GLU A 786 -0.61 -3.94 58.71
CA GLU A 786 0.80 -3.93 58.29
C GLU A 786 1.23 -5.27 57.67
N GLY A 787 0.66 -6.40 58.14
CA GLY A 787 0.84 -7.73 57.53
C GLY A 787 0.18 -7.86 56.16
N GLU A 788 -1.06 -7.38 56.01
CA GLU A 788 -1.82 -7.38 54.76
C GLU A 788 -1.23 -6.41 53.72
N LYS A 789 -0.77 -5.23 54.17
CA LYS A 789 0.05 -4.32 53.38
C LYS A 789 1.32 -5.01 52.88
N GLN A 790 2.03 -5.77 53.73
CA GLN A 790 3.22 -6.52 53.30
C GLN A 790 2.92 -7.65 52.30
N THR A 791 1.76 -8.31 52.36
CA THR A 791 1.39 -9.31 51.34
C THR A 791 0.94 -8.64 50.03
N LEU A 792 0.15 -7.55 50.10
CA LEU A 792 -0.24 -6.73 48.95
C LEU A 792 0.96 -6.05 48.27
N GLU A 793 1.97 -5.63 49.03
CA GLU A 793 3.23 -5.12 48.50
C GLU A 793 4.06 -6.21 47.80
N ARG A 794 4.03 -7.46 48.28
CA ARG A 794 4.69 -8.59 47.61
C ARG A 794 4.00 -8.92 46.30
N THR A 795 2.67 -9.12 46.31
CA THR A 795 1.92 -9.37 45.07
C THR A 795 2.01 -8.20 44.08
N ASN A 796 2.11 -6.95 44.54
CA ASN A 796 2.39 -5.81 43.66
C ASN A 796 3.80 -5.82 43.05
N ARG A 797 4.82 -6.34 43.74
CA ARG A 797 6.16 -6.54 43.15
C ARG A 797 6.10 -7.67 42.12
N ASP A 798 5.55 -8.83 42.51
CA ASP A 798 5.39 -10.00 41.64
C ASP A 798 4.62 -9.65 40.34
N LEU A 799 3.54 -8.87 40.44
CA LEU A 799 2.75 -8.41 39.30
C LEU A 799 3.49 -7.38 38.44
N LYS A 800 4.27 -6.47 39.03
CA LYS A 800 5.09 -5.51 38.27
C LYS A 800 6.22 -6.21 37.52
N GLU A 801 6.85 -7.21 38.13
CA GLU A 801 7.81 -8.08 37.46
C GLU A 801 7.14 -8.89 36.34
N LYS A 802 5.93 -9.44 36.57
CA LYS A 802 5.12 -10.10 35.53
C LYS A 802 4.81 -9.20 34.33
N ILE A 803 4.45 -7.93 34.60
CA ILE A 803 4.18 -6.94 33.56
C ILE A 803 5.46 -6.62 32.79
N ALA A 804 6.59 -6.41 33.48
CA ALA A 804 7.88 -6.18 32.83
C ALA A 804 8.35 -7.37 31.98
N GLU A 805 8.16 -8.63 32.42
CA GLU A 805 8.38 -9.85 31.62
C GLU A 805 7.51 -9.85 30.35
N LEU A 806 6.22 -9.54 30.49
CA LEU A 806 5.28 -9.53 29.37
C LEU A 806 5.59 -8.40 28.37
N GLU A 807 5.87 -7.19 28.86
CA GLU A 807 6.27 -6.03 28.06
C GLU A 807 7.58 -6.26 27.33
N THR A 808 8.63 -6.74 28.01
CA THR A 808 9.92 -7.05 27.35
C THR A 808 9.78 -8.17 26.32
N SER A 809 8.98 -9.21 26.60
CA SER A 809 8.70 -10.26 25.62
C SER A 809 7.91 -9.74 24.41
N ALA A 810 6.98 -8.79 24.62
CA ALA A 810 6.22 -8.15 23.55
C ALA A 810 7.10 -7.21 22.71
N GLN A 811 7.96 -6.41 23.35
CA GLN A 811 8.95 -5.56 22.68
C GLN A 811 9.96 -6.39 21.87
N MET A 812 10.42 -7.54 22.37
CA MET A 812 11.30 -8.41 21.58
C MET A 812 10.58 -9.02 20.38
N ARG A 813 9.31 -9.46 20.53
CA ARG A 813 8.49 -9.90 19.39
C ARG A 813 8.27 -8.80 18.35
N SER A 814 7.95 -7.57 18.79
CA SER A 814 7.74 -6.45 17.86
C SER A 814 9.03 -6.02 17.17
N ARG A 815 10.16 -5.96 17.87
CA ARG A 815 11.49 -5.69 17.27
C ARG A 815 11.89 -6.76 16.25
N ALA A 816 11.62 -8.03 16.52
CA ALA A 816 11.89 -9.11 15.56
C ALA A 816 11.00 -9.00 14.30
N GLN A 817 9.73 -8.63 14.47
CA GLN A 817 8.83 -8.37 13.33
C GLN A 817 9.24 -7.12 12.54
N ILE A 818 9.63 -6.04 13.21
CA ILE A 818 10.13 -4.81 12.57
C ILE A 818 11.41 -5.11 11.78
N ALA A 819 12.40 -5.77 12.36
CA ALA A 819 13.64 -6.13 11.66
C ALA A 819 13.39 -7.06 10.44
N ALA A 820 12.43 -7.98 10.53
CA ALA A 820 12.03 -8.83 9.41
C ALA A 820 11.30 -8.04 8.29
N LEU A 821 10.55 -7.00 8.64
CA LEU A 821 9.92 -6.09 7.69
C LEU A 821 10.94 -5.13 7.06
N GLU A 822 11.88 -4.59 7.85
CA GLU A 822 12.99 -3.73 7.38
C GLU A 822 13.89 -4.48 6.39
N ALA A 823 14.30 -5.72 6.71
CA ALA A 823 15.06 -6.56 5.79
C ALA A 823 14.28 -6.89 4.50
N LYS A 824 12.95 -7.05 4.59
CA LYS A 824 12.09 -7.26 3.42
C LYS A 824 11.90 -5.98 2.60
N ILE A 825 11.89 -4.81 3.22
CA ILE A 825 11.87 -3.51 2.54
C ILE A 825 13.19 -3.32 1.79
N GLN A 826 14.34 -3.52 2.44
CA GLN A 826 15.66 -3.45 1.80
C GLN A 826 15.76 -4.39 0.59
N PHE A 827 15.34 -5.65 0.72
CA PHE A 827 15.31 -6.57 -0.41
C PHE A 827 14.41 -6.09 -1.56
N LEU A 828 13.26 -5.48 -1.27
CA LEU A 828 12.36 -4.92 -2.29
C LEU A 828 12.92 -3.62 -2.91
N GLU A 829 13.67 -2.82 -2.17
CA GLU A 829 14.38 -1.64 -2.67
C GLU A 829 15.57 -2.05 -3.57
N GLU A 830 16.33 -3.08 -3.20
CA GLU A 830 17.36 -3.68 -4.06
C GLU A 830 16.77 -4.26 -5.35
N GLN A 831 15.68 -5.03 -5.25
CA GLN A 831 14.93 -5.53 -6.41
C GLN A 831 14.46 -4.37 -7.32
N TYR A 832 13.85 -3.33 -6.74
CA TYR A 832 13.37 -2.17 -7.49
C TYR A 832 14.48 -1.37 -8.16
N THR A 833 15.64 -1.19 -7.49
CA THR A 833 16.79 -0.50 -8.11
C THR A 833 17.45 -1.33 -9.21
N ALA A 834 17.49 -2.66 -9.09
CA ALA A 834 17.92 -3.56 -10.16
C ALA A 834 16.96 -3.47 -11.37
N GLU A 835 15.65 -3.59 -11.15
CA GLU A 835 14.63 -3.49 -12.20
C GLU A 835 14.64 -2.11 -12.87
N ALA A 836 14.87 -1.03 -12.12
CA ALA A 836 15.01 0.32 -12.66
C ALA A 836 16.26 0.48 -13.55
N GLN A 837 17.40 -0.11 -13.16
CA GLN A 837 18.60 -0.14 -14.00
C GLN A 837 18.40 -0.99 -15.27
N GLU A 838 17.73 -2.12 -15.15
CA GLU A 838 17.41 -3.00 -16.27
C GLU A 838 16.45 -2.33 -17.26
N ARG A 839 15.35 -1.72 -16.78
CA ARG A 839 14.45 -0.87 -17.58
C ARG A 839 15.20 0.28 -18.27
N ALA A 840 16.15 0.92 -17.59
CA ALA A 840 16.97 1.98 -18.20
C ALA A 840 17.89 1.44 -19.32
N ASN A 841 18.45 0.24 -19.15
CA ASN A 841 19.28 -0.42 -20.16
C ASN A 841 18.45 -0.93 -21.36
N ILE A 842 17.27 -1.51 -21.11
CA ILE A 842 16.29 -1.88 -22.14
C ILE A 842 15.88 -0.63 -22.94
N SER A 843 15.56 0.49 -22.29
CA SER A 843 15.22 1.76 -22.96
C SER A 843 16.37 2.38 -23.77
N ARG A 844 17.63 2.09 -23.41
CA ARG A 844 18.82 2.45 -24.21
C ARG A 844 19.02 1.53 -25.41
N GLN A 845 18.74 0.23 -25.27
CA GLN A 845 18.77 -0.75 -26.35
C GLN A 845 17.64 -0.51 -27.37
N TYR A 846 16.42 -0.21 -26.92
CA TYR A 846 15.28 0.13 -27.77
C TYR A 846 15.61 1.35 -28.66
N ARG A 847 16.13 2.44 -28.07
CA ARG A 847 16.67 3.60 -28.80
C ARG A 847 17.95 3.33 -29.61
N ARG A 848 18.52 2.12 -29.49
CA ARG A 848 19.43 1.38 -30.42
C ARG A 848 18.71 0.93 -31.71
N VAL A 849 17.71 0.08 -31.48
CA VAL A 849 16.92 -0.65 -32.48
C VAL A 849 16.03 0.30 -33.30
N GLU A 850 15.35 1.26 -32.68
CA GLU A 850 14.55 2.28 -33.38
C GLU A 850 15.34 3.02 -34.46
N ARG A 851 16.60 3.41 -34.15
CA ARG A 851 17.46 4.11 -35.12
C ARG A 851 17.85 3.20 -36.28
N ARG A 852 18.29 1.97 -36.00
CA ARG A 852 18.59 0.96 -37.03
C ARG A 852 17.36 0.64 -37.88
N LEU A 853 16.17 0.58 -37.29
CA LEU A 853 14.91 0.37 -37.99
C LEU A 853 14.56 1.57 -38.88
N SER A 854 14.74 2.80 -38.40
CA SER A 854 14.54 4.02 -39.19
C SER A 854 15.55 4.12 -40.34
N GLU A 855 16.81 3.77 -40.11
CA GLU A 855 17.86 3.69 -41.14
C GLU A 855 17.50 2.63 -42.21
N ALA A 856 17.05 1.44 -41.79
CA ALA A 856 16.62 0.37 -42.68
C ALA A 856 15.33 0.72 -43.46
N LEU A 857 14.38 1.44 -42.86
CA LEU A 857 13.17 1.92 -43.54
C LEU A 857 13.52 2.93 -44.63
N ILE A 858 14.43 3.86 -44.38
CA ILE A 858 14.94 4.80 -45.40
C ILE A 858 15.62 4.02 -46.53
N GLN A 859 16.46 3.03 -46.21
CA GLN A 859 17.12 2.21 -47.22
C GLN A 859 16.11 1.43 -48.09
N VAL A 860 15.10 0.80 -47.50
CA VAL A 860 14.03 0.11 -48.23
C VAL A 860 13.22 1.08 -49.08
N GLU A 861 12.98 2.31 -48.62
CA GLU A 861 12.24 3.31 -49.39
C GLU A 861 13.04 3.87 -50.58
N ASP A 862 14.36 4.00 -50.46
CA ASP A 862 15.24 4.32 -51.60
C ASP A 862 15.41 3.13 -52.57
N GLU A 863 15.47 1.88 -52.08
CA GLU A 863 15.39 0.69 -52.94
C GLU A 863 14.03 0.60 -53.68
N ARG A 864 12.93 1.01 -53.03
CA ARG A 864 11.60 1.14 -53.65
C ARG A 864 11.58 2.21 -54.76
N ARG A 865 12.24 3.36 -54.55
CA ARG A 865 12.41 4.41 -55.56
C ARG A 865 13.26 3.93 -56.74
N ASN A 866 14.36 3.23 -56.49
CA ASN A 866 15.24 2.70 -57.53
C ASN A 866 14.52 1.64 -58.38
N THR A 867 13.73 0.76 -57.76
CA THR A 867 12.90 -0.22 -58.48
C THR A 867 11.75 0.42 -59.27
N GLU A 868 11.13 1.51 -58.78
CA GLU A 868 10.19 2.32 -59.58
C GLU A 868 10.87 2.98 -60.79
N GLN A 869 12.07 3.57 -60.63
CA GLN A 869 12.82 4.15 -61.74
C GLN A 869 13.20 3.10 -62.80
N HIS A 870 13.68 1.92 -62.39
CA HIS A 870 13.97 0.82 -63.32
C HIS A 870 12.71 0.30 -64.02
N LYS A 871 11.57 0.26 -63.33
CA LYS A 871 10.29 -0.11 -63.92
C LYS A 871 9.84 0.91 -64.98
N GLU A 872 9.89 2.21 -64.67
CA GLU A 872 9.65 3.26 -65.66
C GLU A 872 10.61 3.16 -66.87
N GLN A 873 11.89 2.87 -66.63
CA GLN A 873 12.88 2.70 -67.69
C GLN A 873 12.55 1.50 -68.59
N ALA A 874 12.12 0.38 -68.01
CA ALA A 874 11.64 -0.80 -68.73
C ALA A 874 10.33 -0.51 -69.50
N ASP A 875 9.37 0.21 -68.92
CA ASP A 875 8.13 0.58 -69.60
C ASP A 875 8.38 1.55 -70.76
N ARG A 876 9.27 2.52 -70.61
CA ARG A 876 9.75 3.39 -71.71
C ARG A 876 10.42 2.58 -72.83
N ALA A 877 11.20 1.54 -72.48
CA ALA A 877 11.80 0.64 -73.46
C ALA A 877 10.75 -0.23 -74.17
N ASN A 878 9.77 -0.76 -73.43
CA ASN A 878 8.64 -1.52 -73.97
C ASN A 878 7.77 -0.69 -74.93
N VAL A 879 7.52 0.58 -74.63
CA VAL A 879 6.81 1.51 -75.54
C VAL A 879 7.60 1.70 -76.84
N ARG A 880 8.92 1.94 -76.76
CA ARG A 880 9.79 2.02 -77.95
C ARG A 880 9.78 0.72 -78.76
N ALA A 881 9.85 -0.44 -78.10
CA ALA A 881 9.79 -1.74 -78.77
C ALA A 881 8.44 -1.98 -79.48
N ARG A 882 7.32 -1.48 -78.93
CA ARG A 882 6.00 -1.51 -79.59
C ARG A 882 5.92 -0.53 -80.77
N GLN A 883 6.56 0.63 -80.70
CA GLN A 883 6.66 1.56 -81.83
C GLN A 883 7.51 0.97 -82.97
N LEU A 884 8.68 0.41 -82.66
CA LEU A 884 9.56 -0.24 -83.64
C LEU A 884 8.89 -1.44 -84.31
N ARG A 885 8.08 -2.23 -83.57
CA ARG A 885 7.24 -3.29 -84.16
C ARG A 885 6.25 -2.72 -85.17
N ARG A 886 5.47 -1.70 -84.80
CA ARG A 886 4.53 -1.05 -85.74
C ARG A 886 5.22 -0.50 -86.99
N GLN A 887 6.41 0.07 -86.86
CA GLN A 887 7.19 0.55 -88.01
C GLN A 887 7.68 -0.61 -88.90
N LEU A 888 7.99 -1.78 -88.33
CA LEU A 888 8.26 -2.99 -89.11
C LEU A 888 6.98 -3.51 -89.78
N ASP A 889 5.85 -3.57 -89.06
CA ASP A 889 4.54 -3.98 -89.60
C ASP A 889 4.12 -3.07 -90.79
N GLU A 890 4.32 -1.75 -90.66
CA GLU A 890 4.08 -0.73 -91.70
C GLU A 890 4.99 -0.92 -92.92
N ILE A 891 6.29 -1.17 -92.71
CA ILE A 891 7.26 -1.45 -93.80
C ILE A 891 6.98 -2.79 -94.47
N GLU A 892 6.55 -3.82 -93.73
CA GLU A 892 6.14 -5.11 -94.30
C GLU A 892 4.86 -4.98 -95.11
N GLU A 893 3.89 -4.16 -94.68
CA GLU A 893 2.74 -3.79 -95.50
C GLU A 893 3.16 -3.06 -96.79
N GLU A 894 4.02 -2.05 -96.73
CA GLU A 894 4.52 -1.35 -97.92
C GLU A 894 5.27 -2.29 -98.88
N MET A 895 6.15 -3.14 -98.36
CA MET A 895 6.84 -4.19 -99.14
C MET A 895 5.86 -5.21 -99.74
N SER A 896 4.74 -5.52 -99.07
CA SER A 896 3.70 -6.38 -99.64
C SER A 896 2.96 -5.70 -100.80
N ARG A 897 2.63 -4.41 -100.66
CA ARG A 897 1.98 -3.59 -101.69
C ARG A 897 2.89 -3.45 -102.91
N GLU A 898 4.17 -3.19 -102.72
CA GLU A 898 5.14 -3.07 -103.82
C GLU A 898 5.38 -4.42 -104.52
N ARG A 899 5.45 -5.54 -103.77
CA ARG A 899 5.47 -6.89 -104.36
C ARG A 899 4.23 -7.19 -105.20
N VAL A 900 3.05 -6.69 -104.83
CA VAL A 900 1.83 -6.81 -105.65
C VAL A 900 1.92 -5.94 -106.90
N LYS A 901 2.40 -4.69 -106.81
CA LYS A 901 2.63 -3.84 -107.99
C LYS A 901 3.61 -4.51 -108.97
N SER A 902 4.74 -5.04 -108.50
CA SER A 902 5.71 -5.73 -109.37
C SER A 902 5.13 -6.96 -110.05
N ARG A 903 4.23 -7.71 -109.40
CA ARG A 903 3.51 -8.84 -110.06
C ARG A 903 2.53 -8.35 -111.13
N ASN A 904 1.85 -7.23 -110.89
CA ASN A 904 0.92 -6.66 -111.87
C ASN A 904 1.66 -6.05 -113.06
N LEU A 905 2.76 -5.33 -112.83
CA LEU A 905 3.65 -4.83 -113.88
C LEU A 905 4.33 -5.97 -114.65
N GLN A 906 4.67 -7.08 -113.98
CA GLN A 906 5.18 -8.27 -114.68
C GLN A 906 4.13 -8.85 -115.62
N ARG A 907 2.87 -9.02 -115.16
CA ARG A 907 1.77 -9.44 -116.03
C ARG A 907 1.55 -8.50 -117.21
N GLU A 908 1.55 -7.19 -116.98
CA GLU A 908 1.43 -6.18 -118.05
C GLU A 908 2.59 -6.25 -119.04
N ILE A 909 3.81 -6.55 -118.59
CA ILE A 909 4.98 -6.84 -119.45
C ILE A 909 4.79 -8.15 -120.21
N ASP A 910 4.28 -9.20 -119.58
CA ASP A 910 4.04 -10.51 -120.20
C ASP A 910 2.94 -10.39 -121.28
N ASP A 911 1.81 -9.73 -120.97
CA ASP A 911 0.71 -9.41 -121.89
C ASP A 911 1.20 -8.58 -123.10
N LEU A 912 2.01 -7.53 -122.85
CA LEU A 912 2.64 -6.73 -123.91
C LEU A 912 3.69 -7.51 -124.70
N THR A 913 4.28 -8.57 -124.12
CA THR A 913 5.21 -9.46 -124.80
C THR A 913 4.45 -10.43 -125.70
N GLU A 914 3.37 -11.06 -125.25
CA GLU A 914 2.49 -11.87 -126.11
C GLU A 914 1.85 -11.03 -127.24
N ALA A 915 1.48 -9.78 -126.97
CA ALA A 915 1.03 -8.84 -127.99
C ALA A 915 2.13 -8.52 -129.02
N ASN A 916 3.39 -8.35 -128.59
CA ASN A 916 4.52 -8.17 -129.50
C ASN A 916 4.88 -9.46 -130.26
N GLU A 917 4.80 -10.63 -129.63
CA GLU A 917 5.08 -11.91 -130.27
C GLU A 917 4.03 -12.26 -131.32
N SER A 918 2.74 -12.04 -131.05
CA SER A 918 1.67 -12.19 -132.06
C SER A 918 1.77 -11.15 -133.20
N LEU A 919 2.18 -9.92 -132.92
CA LEU A 919 2.56 -8.93 -133.95
C LEU A 919 3.81 -9.37 -134.75
N LEU A 920 4.78 -10.02 -134.12
CA LEU A 920 5.93 -10.60 -134.81
C LEU A 920 5.55 -11.84 -135.62
N GLN A 921 4.61 -12.66 -135.15
CA GLN A 921 4.14 -13.87 -135.83
C GLN A 921 3.37 -13.51 -137.11
N THR A 922 2.47 -12.52 -137.03
CA THR A 922 1.77 -11.94 -138.20
C THR A 922 2.72 -11.22 -139.17
N LYS A 923 3.80 -10.61 -138.68
CA LYS A 923 4.88 -10.03 -139.50
C LYS A 923 5.76 -11.10 -140.16
N ASN A 924 6.05 -12.20 -139.47
CA ASN A 924 6.87 -13.32 -139.95
C ASN A 924 6.13 -14.18 -140.99
N LEU A 925 4.81 -14.28 -140.91
CA LEU A 925 3.95 -14.85 -141.96
C LEU A 925 4.04 -14.10 -143.31
N ARG A 926 4.77 -12.98 -143.39
CA ARG A 926 4.94 -12.19 -144.62
C ARG A 926 6.33 -12.23 -145.29
N ARG A 927 7.37 -12.89 -144.72
CA ARG A 927 8.69 -13.00 -145.40
C ARG A 927 9.50 -14.27 -145.08
N GLN A 928 10.07 -14.82 -146.16
CA GLN A 928 11.21 -15.75 -146.21
C GLN A 928 12.05 -15.42 -147.47
N PRO A 929 13.31 -15.88 -147.60
CA PRO A 929 14.34 -16.12 -146.58
C PRO A 929 15.75 -15.61 -147.02
N ARG A 930 16.82 -16.08 -146.33
CA ARG A 930 18.27 -16.01 -146.68
C ARG A 930 19.03 -14.69 -146.30
N PRO A 931 20.39 -14.66 -146.29
CA PRO A 931 21.19 -15.41 -145.30
C PRO A 931 22.48 -14.69 -144.78
N SER A 932 23.07 -15.26 -143.73
CA SER A 932 24.53 -15.31 -143.43
C SER A 932 25.32 -14.08 -142.92
N ARG A 933 26.30 -14.43 -142.06
CA ARG A 933 27.62 -13.81 -141.75
C ARG A 933 27.81 -12.83 -140.57
N ASP A 934 28.61 -13.34 -139.63
CA ASP A 934 29.90 -12.81 -139.15
C ASP A 934 29.97 -11.64 -138.14
N ASN A 935 30.08 -12.05 -136.86
CA ASN A 935 31.30 -11.91 -136.03
C ASN A 935 31.51 -10.63 -135.16
N PHE A 936 32.40 -10.78 -134.17
CA PHE A 936 32.87 -9.81 -133.14
C PHE A 936 31.86 -9.41 -132.04
N SER A 937 32.25 -9.19 -130.77
CA SER A 937 33.45 -9.63 -130.03
C SER A 937 33.39 -9.25 -128.54
N GLY A 938 33.86 -10.13 -127.66
CA GLY A 938 34.23 -9.81 -126.26
C GLY A 938 33.05 -9.67 -125.28
N SER A 939 33.29 -9.76 -123.96
CA SER A 939 34.51 -10.20 -123.25
C SER A 939 34.18 -10.52 -121.79
N ASP A 940 34.83 -11.56 -121.25
CA ASP A 940 35.50 -11.66 -119.93
C ASP A 940 34.96 -10.94 -118.67
N ALA A 941 35.12 -11.47 -117.45
CA ALA A 941 35.51 -12.79 -116.91
C ALA A 941 35.44 -12.69 -115.36
N THR A 942 35.91 -13.72 -114.63
CA THR A 942 36.45 -13.68 -113.25
C THR A 942 35.50 -13.20 -112.12
N ASP A 943 35.17 -14.00 -111.11
CA ASP A 943 36.00 -14.66 -110.06
C ASP A 943 36.19 -13.85 -108.77
N ASP A 944 36.06 -14.59 -107.66
CA ASP A 944 36.76 -14.51 -106.36
C ASP A 944 36.99 -13.14 -105.66
N LEU A 945 36.52 -13.04 -104.41
CA LEU A 945 37.23 -12.52 -103.21
C LEU A 945 36.22 -12.41 -102.04
N LYS A 946 36.15 -13.33 -101.07
CA LYS A 946 37.10 -13.62 -99.96
C LYS A 946 37.51 -12.40 -99.11
N ARG A 947 36.97 -12.37 -97.88
CA ARG A 947 37.43 -11.80 -96.58
C ARG A 947 36.19 -11.28 -95.81
N GLY A 948 36.12 -11.29 -94.49
CA GLY A 948 37.03 -11.86 -93.48
C GLY A 948 36.52 -11.57 -92.06
N THR A 949 36.76 -12.49 -91.13
CA THR A 949 36.49 -12.37 -89.68
C THR A 949 37.59 -11.57 -88.96
N PRO A 950 37.55 -11.31 -87.62
CA PRO A 950 36.47 -11.36 -86.61
C PRO A 950 36.36 -10.00 -85.83
N LEU A 951 36.11 -10.06 -84.50
CA LEU A 951 36.23 -9.03 -83.44
C LEU A 951 34.92 -8.26 -83.10
N LYS A 952 34.56 -8.05 -81.82
CA LYS A 952 34.95 -8.72 -80.56
C LYS A 952 33.98 -8.29 -79.44
N GLU A 953 33.74 -9.18 -78.45
CA GLU A 953 33.02 -8.96 -77.18
C GLU A 953 31.53 -8.57 -77.29
#